data_AF-A0A8B5WS09-F1
#
_entry.id   AF-A0A8B5WS09-F1
#
_cell.length_a   1.000
_cell.length_b   1.000
_cell.length_c   1.000
_cell.angle_alpha   90.00
_cell.angle_beta   90.00
_cell.angle_gamma   90.00
#
_symmetry.space_group_name_H-M   'P 1'
#
loop_
_entity.id
_entity.type
_entity.pdbx_description
1 polymer ?
#
loop_
_entity_poly.entity_id
_entity_poly.type
_entity_poly.pdbx_seq_one_letter_code
_entity_poly.pdbx_strand_id
1 'polypeptide(L)'
;MRPEARYHDSGPYGWGALLSLLAVLYLTLLPFEFQEVAVADAWRQFLAMQVGPLRSRARQQWMANALMFLPLGFFMTAWLTVNLRSGFARLLTATLVGVFCLLVTAAVEFGQIWLPYRNPSLHDISANFTGGVAGAALWLAAGRRLAPLVTVGRREGLQISGARALGLYAAFYVAVSLLPFDFFLSLDELRARLASDHWSWWKRADYCLESLIQCRMLEAAQYLLAVPLGLWLRQRFDRRRAGPALLAAIAVGVAVEAAQWLLVTGRADGFSALLRAAGAASGVLLVPALWRLDLRRMRNRWGGTLALLLVVPYVLTLFALTLGNSEFHGDITRAREQFQSLRLLPFYYHYFVPEAVAIRSVLLNLMLYAPLGGLLWLWCGDDRGSGARPVAVALLGALAALVVEAGKLFVDGLRPDPTSVWLGATAAWLGWWLCTWVWRQHRLTPIRRSDVVGNPQPPLGKRVQALTPGTRGEDRRVAGSGAQDAGRWGEGIARDASESGAESLGSESVSRIARSIGVMLLIVTLGLAITWPVASPWLVVALIFYAAWLWRQSAAWLLVIPVLVPTLNLSLYTGRFFFDELDLFLLATVAVIALRWQAGRGIVSLPRTVAWALAVFALSVAISLGIGLLPLPPADANALVHYTNNYNALRDAKGFLWALLLFALLRQSQLSVEDLMQRWFVPGMALGLTGAAGVVLWERAAYPGLFDFEIRYRISGLFTDMHVGGPSIEAYLVMATPFALLWAWQRRHWAWQIPTLGLLVIVLYGVVVTYSRAGYLGMVVALGVILAGALAGAVALRGSRRWRLAALALLPLVVAGLVLPHMTGSFFESRIMQLESDLDSRKAHWRLVMDLRGPGLREAVFGSGLGRFPQAYAWGNPEGRSPANFGYAKRAEETVLRLGTGDSLFINQRLSLPHRGDYIVEITARADQPSRLALFVCEKHVRHFFTCVDDRVHLPEAGSNEGPWLWRFNTDGLATGPWFARRQLTFSFANTTNDSIIDIKRLSLMSSDGRELLRNGDFSQGGRYWYFSTDHLWPWRTENQWLEVFFAQGWLGLLSFIALTLFGMLALLRSAARGVFDDACLLAALAGTLAVGVFSAVFWSPRLSLLFYLILLLGVAARYARRHNQR
;
A
#
# COMPACT_ATOMS: atom_id res chain seq x y z
N MET A 1 -3.51 43.28 17.65
CA MET A 1 -2.93 42.33 16.67
C MET A 1 -4.07 41.56 16.01
N ARG A 2 -3.96 41.12 14.74
CA ARG A 2 -5.00 40.31 14.08
C ARG A 2 -4.80 38.82 14.42
N PRO A 3 -5.87 38.03 14.63
CA PRO A 3 -5.74 36.59 14.84
C PRO A 3 -5.42 35.87 13.52
N GLU A 4 -4.22 35.31 13.40
CA GLU A 4 -3.91 34.39 12.31
C GLU A 4 -4.68 33.07 12.48
N ALA A 5 -5.43 32.67 11.45
CA ALA A 5 -6.35 31.54 11.54
C ALA A 5 -5.61 30.20 11.72
N ARG A 6 -6.13 29.35 12.63
CA ARG A 6 -5.55 28.03 12.94
C ARG A 6 -5.59 27.10 11.71
N TYR A 7 -4.42 26.83 11.14
CA TYR A 7 -3.99 25.70 10.31
C TYR A 7 -4.98 25.06 9.30
N HIS A 8 -4.62 25.11 8.02
CA HIS A 8 -5.32 24.39 6.94
C HIS A 8 -5.12 22.87 7.01
N ASP A 9 -6.15 22.09 6.65
CA ASP A 9 -6.06 20.64 6.46
C ASP A 9 -5.07 20.30 5.33
N SER A 10 -4.06 19.48 5.59
CA SER A 10 -3.08 19.04 4.59
C SER A 10 -3.56 17.88 3.72
N GLY A 11 -4.77 17.36 3.96
CA GLY A 11 -5.37 16.25 3.22
C GLY A 11 -5.46 16.47 1.70
N PRO A 12 -6.03 17.59 1.20
CA PRO A 12 -6.21 17.82 -0.24
C PRO A 12 -4.91 17.79 -1.03
N TYR A 13 -3.84 18.44 -0.54
CA TYR A 13 -2.53 18.42 -1.19
C TYR A 13 -1.92 17.01 -1.25
N GLY A 14 -2.12 16.20 -0.21
CA GLY A 14 -1.64 14.82 -0.19
C GLY A 14 -2.41 13.89 -1.15
N TRP A 15 -3.68 14.17 -1.43
CA TRP A 15 -4.42 13.52 -2.51
C TRP A 15 -3.97 14.01 -3.89
N GLY A 16 -3.77 15.31 -4.06
CA GLY A 16 -3.20 15.88 -5.29
C GLY A 16 -1.85 15.26 -5.65
N ALA A 17 -0.94 15.14 -4.68
CA ALA A 17 0.38 14.56 -4.89
C ALA A 17 0.30 13.08 -5.31
N LEU A 18 -0.59 12.30 -4.68
CA LEU A 18 -0.81 10.90 -5.04
C LEU A 18 -1.45 10.75 -6.43
N LEU A 19 -2.46 11.56 -6.75
CA LEU A 19 -3.12 11.55 -8.06
C LEU A 19 -2.16 11.97 -9.18
N SER A 20 -1.33 12.99 -8.97
CA SER A 20 -0.30 13.39 -9.93
C SER A 20 0.79 12.33 -10.10
N LEU A 21 1.21 11.64 -9.04
CA LEU A 21 2.16 10.53 -9.14
C LEU A 21 1.58 9.34 -9.92
N LEU A 22 0.32 8.97 -9.64
CA LEU A 22 -0.37 7.91 -10.39
C LEU A 22 -0.60 8.29 -11.85
N ALA A 23 -0.96 9.54 -12.15
CA ALA A 23 -1.11 10.02 -13.52
C ALA A 23 0.21 10.02 -14.30
N VAL A 24 1.31 10.46 -13.68
CA VAL A 24 2.68 10.36 -14.23
C VAL A 24 3.01 8.91 -14.56
N LEU A 25 2.91 8.00 -13.59
CA LEU A 25 3.24 6.58 -13.77
C LEU A 25 2.36 5.92 -14.83
N TYR A 26 1.08 6.30 -14.92
CA TYR A 26 0.16 5.78 -15.93
C TYR A 26 0.54 6.22 -17.35
N LEU A 27 0.68 7.53 -17.57
CA LEU A 27 0.91 8.11 -18.90
C LEU A 27 2.30 7.78 -19.46
N THR A 28 3.28 7.53 -18.61
CA THR A 28 4.66 7.18 -19.02
C THR A 28 4.86 5.68 -19.30
N LEU A 29 4.06 4.80 -18.69
CA LEU A 29 4.18 3.34 -18.85
C LEU A 29 3.11 2.72 -19.77
N LEU A 30 2.11 3.49 -20.20
CA LEU A 30 1.20 3.14 -21.29
C LEU A 30 2.02 2.85 -22.58
N PRO A 31 1.80 1.73 -23.30
CA PRO A 31 0.60 0.87 -23.28
C PRO A 31 0.57 -0.30 -22.28
N PHE A 32 1.59 -0.51 -21.45
CA PHE A 32 1.75 -1.69 -20.57
C PHE A 32 1.85 -3.05 -21.29
N GLU A 33 2.19 -3.04 -22.58
CA GLU A 33 2.56 -4.26 -23.33
C GLU A 33 4.06 -4.48 -23.13
N PHE A 34 4.47 -5.56 -22.45
CA PHE A 34 5.86 -5.77 -22.02
C PHE A 34 6.62 -6.76 -22.93
N GLN A 35 7.86 -6.42 -23.27
CA GLN A 35 8.81 -7.25 -24.01
C GLN A 35 9.90 -7.82 -23.09
N GLU A 36 10.51 -8.95 -23.47
CA GLU A 36 11.62 -9.54 -22.72
C GLU A 36 12.96 -8.89 -23.08
N VAL A 37 13.60 -8.24 -22.11
CA VAL A 37 14.94 -7.66 -22.22
C VAL A 37 15.73 -8.03 -20.97
N ALA A 38 16.99 -8.46 -21.13
CA ALA A 38 17.90 -8.75 -20.03
C ALA A 38 18.26 -7.48 -19.25
N VAL A 39 18.54 -7.59 -17.94
CA VAL A 39 18.77 -6.41 -17.10
C VAL A 39 20.12 -5.77 -17.42
N ALA A 40 21.13 -6.58 -17.76
CA ALA A 40 22.42 -6.10 -18.24
C ALA A 40 22.34 -5.35 -19.59
N ASP A 41 21.45 -5.76 -20.51
CA ASP A 41 21.21 -5.05 -21.77
C ASP A 41 20.44 -3.75 -21.54
N ALA A 42 19.37 -3.79 -20.73
CA ALA A 42 18.63 -2.59 -20.37
C ALA A 42 19.51 -1.55 -19.66
N TRP A 43 20.39 -1.98 -18.76
CA TRP A 43 21.35 -1.09 -18.10
C TRP A 43 22.37 -0.50 -19.09
N ARG A 44 22.88 -1.30 -20.03
CA ARG A 44 23.76 -0.81 -21.12
C ARG A 44 23.05 0.20 -22.02
N GLN A 45 21.79 -0.06 -22.42
CA GLN A 45 20.98 0.87 -23.22
C GLN A 45 20.71 2.19 -22.47
N PHE A 46 20.38 2.12 -21.17
CA PHE A 46 20.14 3.30 -20.35
C PHE A 46 21.41 4.16 -20.18
N LEU A 47 22.58 3.53 -19.98
CA LEU A 47 23.86 4.25 -19.94
C LEU A 47 24.32 4.78 -21.31
N ALA A 48 23.85 4.19 -22.41
CA ALA A 48 24.18 4.59 -23.78
C ALA A 48 23.29 5.75 -24.33
N MET A 49 22.36 6.28 -23.54
CA MET A 49 21.52 7.42 -23.97
C MET A 49 22.36 8.64 -24.38
N GLN A 50 22.06 9.22 -25.54
CA GLN A 50 22.71 10.43 -26.05
C GLN A 50 21.77 11.64 -26.10
N VAL A 51 22.32 12.85 -25.92
CA VAL A 51 21.55 14.10 -26.02
C VAL A 51 21.45 14.54 -27.48
N GLY A 52 20.39 14.11 -28.17
CA GLY A 52 20.09 14.58 -29.54
C GLY A 52 19.65 16.05 -29.61
N PRO A 53 19.66 16.70 -30.79
CA PRO A 53 19.27 18.11 -30.95
C PRO A 53 17.76 18.33 -30.77
N LEU A 54 17.38 19.43 -30.09
CA LEU A 54 15.99 19.83 -29.79
C LEU A 54 15.22 20.36 -31.02
N ARG A 55 14.95 19.47 -31.98
CA ARG A 55 14.04 19.70 -33.12
C ARG A 55 12.61 19.95 -32.63
N SER A 56 11.78 20.64 -33.42
CA SER A 56 10.43 21.11 -33.06
C SER A 56 9.56 20.07 -32.31
N ARG A 57 9.43 18.84 -32.83
CA ARG A 57 8.67 17.76 -32.16
C ARG A 57 9.22 17.40 -30.77
N ALA A 58 10.55 17.34 -30.61
CA ALA A 58 11.18 17.09 -29.31
C ALA A 58 10.89 18.24 -28.32
N ARG A 59 10.76 19.50 -28.78
CA ARG A 59 10.36 20.63 -27.93
C ARG A 59 8.93 20.47 -27.39
N GLN A 60 8.01 19.94 -28.20
CA GLN A 60 6.62 19.66 -27.82
C GLN A 60 6.54 18.54 -26.77
N GLN A 61 7.23 17.42 -27.00
CA GLN A 61 7.34 16.30 -26.07
C GLN A 61 7.97 16.75 -24.73
N TRP A 62 9.06 17.51 -24.78
CA TRP A 62 9.71 18.10 -23.60
C TRP A 62 8.74 18.99 -22.80
N MET A 63 7.97 19.85 -23.46
CA MET A 63 7.00 20.71 -22.77
C MET A 63 5.85 19.91 -22.15
N ALA A 64 5.32 18.91 -22.86
CA ALA A 64 4.26 18.04 -22.34
C ALA A 64 4.71 17.31 -21.07
N ASN A 65 5.92 16.76 -21.06
CA ASN A 65 6.53 16.08 -19.93
C ASN A 65 6.80 17.03 -18.75
N ALA A 66 7.29 18.25 -19.00
CA ALA A 66 7.44 19.28 -17.96
C ALA A 66 6.09 19.70 -17.35
N LEU A 67 5.04 19.86 -18.16
CA LEU A 67 3.69 20.18 -17.69
C LEU A 67 3.05 19.02 -16.90
N MET A 68 3.36 17.77 -17.25
CA MET A 68 2.88 16.56 -16.54
C MET A 68 3.47 16.43 -15.14
N PHE A 69 4.77 16.71 -14.95
CA PHE A 69 5.42 16.64 -13.63
C PHE A 69 5.20 17.87 -12.74
N LEU A 70 4.81 19.03 -13.29
CA LEU A 70 4.57 20.26 -12.53
C LEU A 70 3.52 20.10 -11.41
N PRO A 71 2.34 19.48 -11.64
CA PRO A 71 1.40 19.13 -10.58
C PRO A 71 2.01 18.26 -9.46
N LEU A 72 2.83 17.26 -9.79
CA LEU A 72 3.48 16.39 -8.81
C LEU A 72 4.42 17.19 -7.91
N GLY A 73 5.32 17.98 -8.49
CA GLY A 73 6.24 18.85 -7.74
C GLY A 73 5.51 19.88 -6.87
N PHE A 74 4.45 20.50 -7.39
CA PHE A 74 3.61 21.46 -6.68
C PHE A 74 2.88 20.83 -5.49
N PHE A 75 2.10 19.76 -5.71
CA PHE A 75 1.30 19.15 -4.66
C PHE A 75 2.15 18.41 -3.61
N MET A 76 3.24 17.75 -4.01
CA MET A 76 4.15 17.09 -3.08
C MET A 76 4.83 18.12 -2.16
N THR A 77 5.38 19.20 -2.73
CA THR A 77 5.96 20.30 -1.94
C THR A 77 4.90 20.98 -1.07
N ALA A 78 3.67 21.13 -1.55
CA ALA A 78 2.56 21.68 -0.77
C ALA A 78 2.21 20.81 0.44
N TRP A 79 1.98 19.52 0.22
CA TRP A 79 1.60 18.55 1.25
C TRP A 79 2.62 18.47 2.39
N LEU A 80 3.91 18.47 2.06
CA LEU A 80 4.99 18.41 3.03
C LEU A 80 5.22 19.78 3.70
N THR A 81 5.22 20.89 2.96
CA THR A 81 5.63 22.20 3.49
C THR A 81 4.53 23.10 4.02
N VAL A 82 3.23 22.84 3.77
CA VAL A 82 2.12 23.73 4.18
C VAL A 82 2.06 23.99 5.69
N ASN A 83 2.58 23.06 6.51
CA ASN A 83 2.64 23.19 7.97
C ASN A 83 3.98 23.75 8.50
N LEU A 84 5.00 23.89 7.64
CA LEU A 84 6.35 24.29 8.05
C LEU A 84 6.47 25.82 8.21
N ARG A 85 7.05 26.23 9.35
CA ARG A 85 7.29 27.65 9.67
C ARG A 85 8.66 28.17 9.19
N SER A 86 9.70 27.33 9.21
CA SER A 86 11.07 27.72 8.82
C SER A 86 11.22 27.84 7.30
N GLY A 87 11.80 28.93 6.82
CA GLY A 87 12.12 29.13 5.40
C GLY A 87 13.13 28.09 4.88
N PHE A 88 14.21 27.85 5.63
CA PHE A 88 15.21 26.83 5.31
C PHE A 88 14.59 25.43 5.21
N ALA A 89 13.72 25.05 6.14
CA ALA A 89 13.05 23.75 6.09
C ALA A 89 12.11 23.61 4.88
N ARG A 90 11.44 24.69 4.46
CA ARG A 90 10.64 24.71 3.23
C ARG A 90 11.52 24.54 1.98
N LEU A 91 12.67 25.21 1.92
CA LEU A 91 13.62 25.10 0.81
C LEU A 91 14.20 23.68 0.72
N LEU A 92 14.76 23.16 1.82
CA LEU A 92 15.29 21.78 1.89
C LEU A 92 14.25 20.73 1.49
N THR A 93 13.00 20.90 1.93
CA THR A 93 11.90 20.00 1.52
C THR A 93 11.63 20.08 0.01
N ALA A 94 11.67 21.28 -0.60
CA ALA A 94 11.52 21.43 -2.04
C ALA A 94 12.68 20.81 -2.82
N THR A 95 13.92 20.93 -2.32
CA THR A 95 15.10 20.23 -2.88
C THR A 95 14.91 18.72 -2.84
N LEU A 96 14.45 18.17 -1.71
CA LEU A 96 14.14 16.74 -1.58
C LEU A 96 12.99 16.29 -2.50
N VAL A 97 12.00 17.14 -2.77
CA VAL A 97 10.96 16.87 -3.78
C VAL A 97 11.53 16.91 -5.20
N GLY A 98 12.47 17.80 -5.50
CA GLY A 98 13.21 17.80 -6.77
C GLY A 98 13.97 16.50 -6.99
N VAL A 99 14.73 16.04 -5.98
CA VAL A 99 15.43 14.75 -6.00
C VAL A 99 14.45 13.57 -6.14
N PHE A 100 13.30 13.61 -5.46
CA PHE A 100 12.24 12.61 -5.64
C PHE A 100 11.71 12.58 -7.08
N CYS A 101 11.42 13.74 -7.69
CA CYS A 101 10.98 13.79 -9.08
C CYS A 101 12.06 13.27 -10.05
N LEU A 102 13.35 13.55 -9.80
CA LEU A 102 14.46 13.01 -10.58
C LEU A 102 14.53 11.47 -10.49
N LEU A 103 14.41 10.91 -9.28
CA LEU A 103 14.39 9.46 -9.07
C LEU A 103 13.16 8.80 -9.71
N VAL A 104 11.99 9.42 -9.64
CA VAL A 104 10.76 8.93 -10.29
C VAL A 104 10.93 8.90 -11.81
N THR A 105 11.43 9.98 -12.45
CA THR A 105 11.61 9.95 -13.90
C THR A 105 12.74 9.00 -14.33
N ALA A 106 13.83 8.88 -13.57
CA ALA A 106 14.89 7.93 -13.91
C ALA A 106 14.40 6.48 -13.84
N ALA A 107 13.62 6.12 -12.81
CA ALA A 107 13.03 4.79 -12.67
C ALA A 107 11.96 4.49 -13.75
N VAL A 108 11.17 5.50 -14.14
CA VAL A 108 10.17 5.41 -15.22
C VAL A 108 10.82 5.22 -16.59
N GLU A 109 11.85 5.99 -16.90
CA GLU A 109 12.57 5.93 -18.18
C GLU A 109 13.37 4.63 -18.29
N PHE A 110 13.97 4.15 -17.20
CA PHE A 110 14.55 2.81 -17.15
C PHE A 110 13.49 1.72 -17.37
N GLY A 111 12.33 1.82 -16.70
CA GLY A 111 11.21 0.90 -16.86
C GLY A 111 10.61 0.85 -18.28
N GLN A 112 10.75 1.93 -19.06
CA GLN A 112 10.28 1.99 -20.44
C GLN A 112 11.05 1.07 -21.40
N ILE A 113 12.25 0.60 -21.07
CA ILE A 113 13.03 -0.31 -21.93
C ILE A 113 12.30 -1.66 -22.14
N TRP A 114 11.48 -2.09 -21.18
CA TRP A 114 10.64 -3.27 -21.29
C TRP A 114 9.32 -3.03 -22.04
N LEU A 115 9.13 -1.89 -22.71
CA LEU A 115 7.94 -1.59 -23.53
C LEU A 115 8.36 -1.38 -25.01
N PRO A 116 7.87 -2.18 -25.98
CA PRO A 116 8.41 -2.23 -27.35
C PRO A 116 8.20 -0.95 -28.17
N TYR A 117 7.32 -0.04 -27.71
CA TYR A 117 7.03 1.24 -28.35
C TYR A 117 7.65 2.45 -27.64
N ARG A 118 8.43 2.23 -26.57
CA ARG A 118 9.11 3.28 -25.80
C ARG A 118 10.63 3.16 -25.95
N ASN A 119 11.31 4.29 -25.81
CA ASN A 119 12.77 4.35 -25.74
C ASN A 119 13.16 5.36 -24.65
N PRO A 120 14.14 5.06 -23.77
CA PRO A 120 14.54 5.94 -22.69
C PRO A 120 15.16 7.25 -23.24
N SER A 121 14.79 8.39 -22.66
CA SER A 121 15.07 9.71 -23.23
C SER A 121 15.63 10.68 -22.19
N LEU A 122 16.87 11.14 -22.39
CA LEU A 122 17.46 12.21 -21.57
C LEU A 122 16.68 13.54 -21.67
N HIS A 123 16.01 13.79 -22.79
CA HIS A 123 15.11 14.94 -22.94
C HIS A 123 13.92 14.82 -21.99
N ASP A 124 13.34 13.64 -21.87
CA ASP A 124 12.16 13.42 -21.03
C ASP A 124 12.53 13.37 -19.54
N ILE A 125 13.69 12.80 -19.17
CA ILE A 125 14.30 12.97 -17.84
C ILE A 125 14.44 14.47 -17.50
N SER A 126 15.01 15.26 -18.41
CA SER A 126 15.24 16.70 -18.16
C SER A 126 13.94 17.49 -18.05
N ALA A 127 12.94 17.16 -18.87
CA ALA A 127 11.60 17.76 -18.87
C ALA A 127 10.86 17.46 -17.57
N ASN A 128 10.75 16.19 -17.22
CA ASN A 128 10.06 15.69 -16.02
C ASN A 128 10.68 16.27 -14.75
N PHE A 129 12.02 16.29 -14.65
CA PHE A 129 12.73 16.93 -13.55
C PHE A 129 12.45 18.45 -13.49
N THR A 130 12.56 19.15 -14.62
CA THR A 130 12.30 20.61 -14.70
C THR A 130 10.87 20.95 -14.29
N GLY A 131 9.88 20.17 -14.73
CA GLY A 131 8.49 20.26 -14.31
C GLY A 131 8.35 20.13 -12.79
N GLY A 132 8.92 19.08 -12.21
CA GLY A 132 8.92 18.84 -10.76
C GLY A 132 9.52 20.01 -9.96
N VAL A 133 10.66 20.54 -10.41
CA VAL A 133 11.32 21.70 -9.78
C VAL A 133 10.49 22.98 -9.95
N ALA A 134 9.92 23.24 -11.13
CA ALA A 134 9.06 24.39 -11.39
C ALA A 134 7.79 24.36 -10.51
N GLY A 135 7.16 23.20 -10.36
CA GLY A 135 6.03 22.99 -9.46
C GLY A 135 6.39 23.27 -7.99
N ALA A 136 7.54 22.77 -7.53
CA ALA A 136 8.04 23.02 -6.18
C ALA A 136 8.31 24.52 -5.94
N ALA A 137 8.96 25.20 -6.89
CA ALA A 137 9.24 26.64 -6.85
C ALA A 137 7.94 27.48 -6.85
N LEU A 138 6.96 27.13 -7.69
CA LEU A 138 5.64 27.76 -7.74
C LEU A 138 4.91 27.66 -6.39
N TRP A 139 5.01 26.52 -5.70
CA TRP A 139 4.48 26.42 -4.34
C TRP A 139 5.29 27.25 -3.32
N LEU A 140 6.62 27.30 -3.43
CA LEU A 140 7.42 28.11 -2.51
C LEU A 140 7.08 29.60 -2.60
N ALA A 141 6.96 30.13 -3.82
CA ALA A 141 6.68 31.54 -4.11
C ALA A 141 5.20 31.93 -3.96
N ALA A 142 4.29 31.20 -4.63
CA ALA A 142 2.87 31.55 -4.71
C ALA A 142 1.95 30.65 -3.86
N GLY A 143 2.42 29.50 -3.38
CA GLY A 143 1.61 28.46 -2.76
C GLY A 143 0.70 28.94 -1.62
N ARG A 144 1.15 29.84 -0.73
CA ARG A 144 0.29 30.41 0.33
C ARG A 144 -0.86 31.30 -0.20
N ARG A 145 -0.70 31.91 -1.38
CA ARG A 145 -1.77 32.67 -2.08
C ARG A 145 -2.72 31.75 -2.85
N LEU A 146 -2.21 30.61 -3.33
CA LEU A 146 -2.95 29.58 -4.06
C LEU A 146 -3.66 28.56 -3.13
N ALA A 147 -3.21 28.40 -1.89
CA ALA A 147 -3.72 27.45 -0.91
C ALA A 147 -5.26 27.47 -0.72
N PRO A 148 -5.95 28.63 -0.65
CA PRO A 148 -7.41 28.66 -0.53
C PRO A 148 -8.14 27.98 -1.69
N LEU A 149 -7.53 27.95 -2.89
CA LEU A 149 -8.10 27.38 -4.11
C LEU A 149 -8.11 25.84 -4.06
N VAL A 150 -7.09 25.23 -3.46
CA VAL A 150 -6.96 23.76 -3.35
C VAL A 150 -7.82 23.20 -2.22
N THR A 151 -8.16 24.02 -1.22
CA THR A 151 -8.99 23.60 -0.06
C THR A 151 -10.51 23.83 -0.24
N VAL A 152 -10.98 24.09 -1.46
CA VAL A 152 -12.41 24.32 -1.76
C VAL A 152 -13.20 23.02 -1.59
N GLY A 153 -14.06 22.96 -0.55
CA GLY A 153 -14.99 21.83 -0.37
C GLY A 153 -15.36 21.45 1.07
N ARG A 154 -14.77 22.06 2.11
CA ARG A 154 -15.00 21.64 3.52
C ARG A 154 -15.41 22.72 4.54
N ARG A 155 -15.60 23.97 4.12
CA ARG A 155 -16.21 25.04 4.95
C ARG A 155 -17.08 25.95 4.09
N GLU A 156 -18.31 26.20 4.53
CA GLU A 156 -19.32 26.99 3.81
C GLU A 156 -19.09 28.52 3.86
N GLY A 157 -17.91 28.97 4.29
CA GLY A 157 -17.62 30.37 4.60
C GLY A 157 -16.44 31.03 3.88
N LEU A 158 -15.68 30.32 3.03
CA LEU A 158 -14.60 30.96 2.25
C LEU A 158 -15.10 31.46 0.90
N GLN A 159 -15.53 32.72 0.88
CA GLN A 159 -15.76 33.49 -0.34
C GLN A 159 -14.45 33.72 -1.10
N ILE A 160 -14.11 32.82 -2.03
CA ILE A 160 -13.21 33.17 -3.13
C ILE A 160 -13.98 34.14 -4.03
N SER A 161 -13.63 35.43 -3.97
CA SER A 161 -14.30 36.45 -4.78
C SER A 161 -14.16 36.13 -6.28
N GLY A 162 -15.23 36.35 -7.05
CA GLY A 162 -15.28 36.03 -8.49
C GLY A 162 -14.06 36.55 -9.27
N ALA A 163 -13.58 37.76 -8.95
CA ALA A 163 -12.37 38.37 -9.51
C ALA A 163 -11.08 37.52 -9.42
N ARG A 164 -10.97 36.61 -8.44
CA ARG A 164 -9.84 35.67 -8.31
C ARG A 164 -10.02 34.44 -9.18
N ALA A 165 -11.21 33.84 -9.16
CA ALA A 165 -11.54 32.68 -9.99
C ALA A 165 -11.51 33.02 -11.50
N LEU A 166 -12.07 34.16 -11.89
CA LEU A 166 -12.01 34.67 -13.26
C LEU A 166 -10.58 35.04 -13.68
N GLY A 167 -9.70 35.41 -12.75
CA GLY A 167 -8.28 35.63 -13.03
C GLY A 167 -7.48 34.34 -13.23
N LEU A 168 -7.85 33.27 -12.52
CA LEU A 168 -7.32 31.93 -12.75
C LEU A 168 -7.82 31.37 -14.08
N TYR A 169 -9.09 31.59 -14.42
CA TYR A 169 -9.64 31.28 -15.73
C TYR A 169 -8.89 32.03 -16.84
N ALA A 170 -8.66 33.34 -16.69
CA ALA A 170 -7.90 34.12 -17.67
C ALA A 170 -6.47 33.58 -17.88
N ALA A 171 -5.76 33.23 -16.80
CA ALA A 171 -4.44 32.62 -16.90
C ALA A 171 -4.47 31.23 -17.55
N PHE A 172 -5.46 30.40 -17.21
CA PHE A 172 -5.65 29.07 -17.80
C PHE A 172 -6.03 29.16 -19.29
N TYR A 173 -6.90 30.09 -19.68
CA TYR A 173 -7.30 30.34 -21.06
C TYR A 173 -6.11 30.74 -21.94
N VAL A 174 -5.25 31.64 -21.46
CA VAL A 174 -4.02 32.00 -22.17
C VAL A 174 -3.07 30.81 -22.24
N ALA A 175 -2.85 30.08 -21.14
CA ALA A 175 -1.97 28.92 -21.12
C ALA A 175 -2.44 27.80 -22.08
N VAL A 176 -3.74 27.49 -22.12
CA VAL A 176 -4.32 26.50 -23.04
C VAL A 176 -4.29 26.98 -24.49
N SER A 177 -4.49 28.29 -24.73
CA SER A 177 -4.34 28.87 -26.07
C SER A 177 -2.90 28.77 -26.59
N LEU A 178 -1.90 28.64 -25.72
CA LEU A 178 -0.48 28.57 -26.09
C LEU A 178 0.07 27.14 -26.15
N LEU A 179 -0.70 26.10 -25.83
CA LEU A 179 -0.27 24.71 -26.00
C LEU A 179 0.03 24.40 -27.48
N PRO A 180 1.13 23.70 -27.82
CA PRO A 180 2.09 23.01 -26.94
C PRO A 180 3.32 23.85 -26.52
N PHE A 181 3.28 25.18 -26.62
CA PHE A 181 4.36 26.14 -26.36
C PHE A 181 5.60 25.98 -27.25
N ASP A 182 5.41 25.49 -28.48
CA ASP A 182 6.41 25.31 -29.52
C ASP A 182 6.75 26.61 -30.26
N PHE A 183 7.22 27.62 -29.53
CA PHE A 183 7.65 28.90 -30.11
C PHE A 183 8.81 28.75 -31.11
N PHE A 184 8.90 29.69 -32.05
CA PHE A 184 10.03 29.80 -32.98
C PHE A 184 11.34 30.09 -32.25
N LEU A 185 12.39 29.36 -32.61
CA LEU A 185 13.76 29.53 -32.08
C LEU A 185 14.81 29.83 -33.16
N SER A 186 14.45 29.83 -34.44
CA SER A 186 15.35 30.20 -35.54
C SER A 186 14.68 31.09 -36.59
N LEU A 187 15.52 31.80 -37.37
CA LEU A 187 15.06 32.61 -38.50
C LEU A 187 14.48 31.76 -39.63
N ASP A 188 14.87 30.49 -39.74
CA ASP A 188 14.37 29.59 -40.78
C ASP A 188 12.98 29.03 -40.44
N GLU A 189 12.68 28.79 -39.15
CA GLU A 189 11.32 28.51 -38.71
C GLU A 189 10.39 29.72 -38.98
N LEU A 190 10.89 30.95 -38.82
CA LEU A 190 10.16 32.19 -39.15
C LEU A 190 9.96 32.38 -40.66
N ARG A 191 10.98 32.10 -41.49
CA ARG A 191 10.87 32.11 -42.96
C ARG A 191 9.84 31.10 -43.44
N ALA A 192 9.89 29.87 -42.93
CA ALA A 192 8.93 28.81 -43.22
C ALA A 192 7.50 29.22 -42.78
N ARG A 193 7.36 29.91 -41.64
CA ARG A 193 6.06 30.43 -41.19
C ARG A 193 5.46 31.44 -42.18
N LEU A 194 6.26 32.43 -42.62
CA LEU A 194 5.82 33.45 -43.56
C LEU A 194 5.36 32.86 -44.90
N ALA A 195 6.02 31.80 -45.36
CA ALA A 195 5.70 31.06 -46.58
C ALA A 195 4.62 29.97 -46.41
N SER A 196 3.89 29.92 -45.28
CA SER A 196 2.91 28.85 -45.01
C SER A 196 1.49 29.34 -44.77
N ASP A 197 0.51 28.56 -45.24
CA ASP A 197 -0.92 28.80 -45.06
C ASP A 197 -1.41 28.62 -43.61
N HIS A 198 -0.51 28.55 -42.62
CA HIS A 198 -0.88 28.43 -41.20
C HIS A 198 -1.45 29.73 -40.61
N TRP A 199 -1.41 30.85 -41.34
CA TRP A 199 -1.96 32.14 -40.93
C TRP A 199 -2.77 32.83 -42.04
N SER A 200 -3.63 33.80 -41.68
CA SER A 200 -4.38 34.61 -42.67
C SER A 200 -4.81 35.97 -42.08
N TRP A 201 -4.84 37.03 -42.89
CA TRP A 201 -5.33 38.36 -42.49
C TRP A 201 -6.83 38.41 -42.19
N TRP A 202 -7.63 37.49 -42.71
CA TRP A 202 -9.08 37.46 -42.51
C TRP A 202 -9.59 36.08 -42.08
N LYS A 203 -10.05 35.27 -43.04
CA LYS A 203 -10.53 33.90 -42.82
C LYS A 203 -10.07 33.01 -43.97
N ARG A 204 -9.68 31.77 -43.65
CA ARG A 204 -9.17 30.77 -44.59
C ARG A 204 -10.31 29.98 -45.25
N ALA A 205 -10.13 29.57 -46.50
CA ALA A 205 -11.13 28.78 -47.23
C ALA A 205 -11.24 27.35 -46.69
N ASP A 206 -10.10 26.69 -46.50
CA ASP A 206 -10.01 25.22 -46.37
C ASP A 206 -10.46 24.68 -45.00
N TYR A 207 -10.73 25.57 -44.05
CA TYR A 207 -10.94 25.23 -42.64
C TYR A 207 -12.31 24.63 -42.32
N CYS A 208 -13.27 24.72 -43.24
CA CYS A 208 -14.64 24.22 -43.05
C CYS A 208 -15.08 23.14 -44.06
N LEU A 209 -14.15 22.56 -44.84
CA LEU A 209 -14.48 21.66 -45.96
C LEU A 209 -15.19 20.35 -45.54
N GLU A 210 -14.88 19.80 -44.35
CA GLU A 210 -15.43 18.51 -43.89
C GLU A 210 -16.78 18.64 -43.15
N SER A 211 -17.01 19.71 -42.39
CA SER A 211 -18.27 19.91 -41.66
C SER A 211 -18.53 21.37 -41.29
N LEU A 212 -19.60 21.94 -41.86
CA LEU A 212 -20.07 23.28 -41.54
C LEU A 212 -20.43 23.44 -40.05
N ILE A 213 -21.09 22.42 -39.47
CA ILE A 213 -21.55 22.43 -38.07
C ILE A 213 -20.34 22.46 -37.12
N GLN A 214 -19.36 21.59 -37.35
CA GLN A 214 -18.13 21.56 -36.54
C GLN A 214 -17.36 22.89 -36.64
N CYS A 215 -17.29 23.49 -37.83
CA CYS A 215 -16.66 24.79 -38.03
C CYS A 215 -17.37 25.90 -37.21
N ARG A 216 -18.71 25.99 -37.28
CA ARG A 216 -19.49 26.98 -36.51
C ARG A 216 -19.41 26.78 -35.00
N MET A 217 -19.32 25.54 -34.52
CA MET A 217 -19.19 25.27 -33.09
C MET A 217 -17.79 25.58 -32.54
N LEU A 218 -16.74 25.46 -33.36
CA LEU A 218 -15.40 25.95 -33.02
C LEU A 218 -15.36 27.49 -32.95
N GLU A 219 -15.97 28.19 -33.90
CA GLU A 219 -16.15 29.66 -33.87
C GLU A 219 -16.90 30.11 -32.60
N ALA A 220 -18.03 29.45 -32.28
CA ALA A 220 -18.82 29.73 -31.10
C ALA A 220 -18.04 29.46 -29.80
N ALA A 221 -17.23 28.39 -29.75
CA ALA A 221 -16.38 28.08 -28.61
C ALA A 221 -15.30 29.16 -28.37
N GLN A 222 -14.64 29.66 -29.42
CA GLN A 222 -13.67 30.75 -29.30
C GLN A 222 -14.30 32.02 -28.68
N TYR A 223 -15.49 32.41 -29.18
CA TYR A 223 -16.25 33.55 -28.65
C TYR A 223 -16.67 33.32 -27.18
N LEU A 224 -17.32 32.18 -26.88
CA LEU A 224 -17.85 31.89 -25.54
C LEU A 224 -16.74 31.78 -24.49
N LEU A 225 -15.60 31.17 -24.82
CA LEU A 225 -14.46 31.03 -23.91
C LEU A 225 -13.76 32.38 -23.64
N ALA A 226 -13.92 33.39 -24.50
CA ALA A 226 -13.41 34.73 -24.25
C ALA A 226 -14.33 35.59 -23.34
N VAL A 227 -15.61 35.24 -23.17
CA VAL A 227 -16.55 36.01 -22.33
C VAL A 227 -16.09 36.19 -20.87
N PRO A 228 -15.60 35.16 -20.14
CA PRO A 228 -15.19 35.32 -18.75
C PRO A 228 -13.93 36.19 -18.56
N LEU A 229 -13.08 36.29 -19.59
CA LEU A 229 -11.91 37.18 -19.61
C LEU A 229 -12.33 38.66 -19.59
N GLY A 230 -13.33 39.02 -20.39
CA GLY A 230 -13.92 40.37 -20.35
C GLY A 230 -14.53 40.71 -18.98
N LEU A 231 -15.25 39.74 -18.41
CA LEU A 231 -15.86 39.87 -17.09
C LEU A 231 -14.80 40.02 -15.97
N TRP A 232 -13.61 39.43 -16.13
CA TRP A 232 -12.47 39.66 -15.25
C TRP A 232 -11.93 41.09 -15.36
N LEU A 233 -11.65 41.55 -16.58
CA LEU A 233 -11.13 42.90 -16.85
C LEU A 233 -12.09 43.97 -16.34
N ARG A 234 -13.41 43.79 -16.51
CA ARG A 234 -14.45 44.69 -16.00
C ARG A 234 -14.40 44.91 -14.49
N GLN A 235 -13.81 43.96 -13.73
CA GLN A 235 -13.63 44.02 -12.28
C GLN A 235 -12.26 44.60 -11.85
N ARG A 236 -11.39 44.96 -12.80
CA ARG A 236 -10.08 45.61 -12.55
C ARG A 236 -10.05 47.09 -12.87
N PHE A 237 -10.86 47.55 -13.84
CA PHE A 237 -11.05 48.97 -14.15
C PHE A 237 -12.23 49.57 -13.37
N ASP A 238 -12.31 50.91 -13.35
CA ASP A 238 -13.37 51.65 -12.65
C ASP A 238 -14.79 51.19 -13.07
N ARG A 239 -15.67 51.07 -12.07
CA ARG A 239 -17.10 50.80 -12.29
C ARG A 239 -17.77 51.88 -13.13
N ARG A 240 -17.32 53.14 -13.09
CA ARG A 240 -17.94 54.27 -13.81
C ARG A 240 -17.52 54.42 -15.28
N ARG A 241 -16.43 53.79 -15.75
CA ARG A 241 -15.95 53.93 -17.15
C ARG A 241 -15.66 52.57 -17.80
N ALA A 242 -16.47 52.17 -18.78
CA ALA A 242 -16.32 50.88 -19.47
C ALA A 242 -15.21 50.86 -20.55
N GLY A 243 -14.92 52.01 -21.17
CA GLY A 243 -13.98 52.13 -22.30
C GLY A 243 -12.61 51.47 -22.08
N PRO A 244 -11.87 51.74 -20.98
CA PRO A 244 -10.58 51.11 -20.71
C PRO A 244 -10.65 49.58 -20.58
N ALA A 245 -11.75 49.06 -20.01
CA ALA A 245 -11.97 47.61 -19.91
C ALA A 245 -12.29 46.97 -21.27
N LEU A 246 -13.00 47.70 -22.15
CA LEU A 246 -13.31 47.26 -23.51
C LEU A 246 -12.05 47.25 -24.40
N LEU A 247 -11.23 48.30 -24.34
CA LEU A 247 -9.93 48.35 -25.02
C LEU A 247 -9.01 47.22 -24.55
N ALA A 248 -8.92 46.97 -23.23
CA ALA A 248 -8.16 45.86 -22.69
C ALA A 248 -8.72 44.48 -23.14
N ALA A 249 -10.03 44.33 -23.26
CA ALA A 249 -10.67 43.09 -23.72
C ALA A 249 -10.35 42.79 -25.19
N ILE A 250 -10.40 43.80 -26.05
CA ILE A 250 -10.00 43.70 -27.47
C ILE A 250 -8.49 43.41 -27.56
N ALA A 251 -7.66 44.15 -26.83
CA ALA A 251 -6.21 44.00 -26.85
C ALA A 251 -5.74 42.61 -26.41
N VAL A 252 -6.34 42.00 -25.38
CA VAL A 252 -5.98 40.63 -24.98
C VAL A 252 -6.50 39.59 -25.99
N GLY A 253 -7.67 39.82 -26.62
CA GLY A 253 -8.15 38.96 -27.72
C GLY A 253 -7.17 38.90 -28.89
N VAL A 254 -6.68 40.07 -29.33
CA VAL A 254 -5.66 40.19 -30.38
C VAL A 254 -4.30 39.65 -29.92
N ALA A 255 -3.88 39.92 -28.68
CA ALA A 255 -2.60 39.45 -28.16
C ALA A 255 -2.50 37.92 -28.01
N VAL A 256 -3.61 37.23 -27.73
CA VAL A 256 -3.66 35.76 -27.76
C VAL A 256 -3.44 35.24 -29.19
N GLU A 257 -4.06 35.86 -30.19
CA GLU A 257 -3.88 35.44 -31.59
C GLU A 257 -2.45 35.72 -32.09
N ALA A 258 -1.88 36.89 -31.77
CA ALA A 258 -0.50 37.24 -32.08
C ALA A 258 0.50 36.26 -31.42
N ALA A 259 0.21 35.82 -30.19
CA ALA A 259 1.02 34.81 -29.52
C ALA A 259 0.83 33.39 -30.09
N GLN A 260 -0.36 33.05 -30.62
CA GLN A 260 -0.58 31.82 -31.40
C GLN A 260 0.10 31.85 -32.77
N TRP A 261 0.33 33.03 -33.36
CA TRP A 261 1.09 33.17 -34.60
C TRP A 261 2.58 32.82 -34.43
N LEU A 262 3.13 33.03 -33.23
CA LEU A 262 4.53 32.75 -32.85
C LEU A 262 4.85 31.27 -32.56
N LEU A 263 3.85 30.39 -32.66
CA LEU A 263 3.97 28.94 -32.42
C LEU A 263 4.09 28.18 -33.75
N VAL A 264 4.97 27.18 -33.80
CA VAL A 264 5.20 26.34 -34.99
C VAL A 264 3.91 25.64 -35.45
N THR A 265 3.19 24.97 -34.54
CA THR A 265 1.89 24.33 -34.84
C THR A 265 0.67 25.22 -34.59
N GLY A 266 0.87 26.43 -34.06
CA GLY A 266 -0.22 27.38 -33.83
C GLY A 266 -0.85 27.85 -35.14
N ARG A 267 -2.16 28.09 -35.11
CA ARG A 267 -2.91 28.70 -36.22
C ARG A 267 -3.42 30.06 -35.76
N ALA A 268 -3.39 31.03 -36.66
CA ALA A 268 -3.82 32.40 -36.37
C ALA A 268 -4.59 32.99 -37.56
N ASP A 269 -5.75 33.59 -37.32
CA ASP A 269 -6.47 34.36 -38.35
C ASP A 269 -7.25 35.56 -37.80
N GLY A 270 -7.44 36.57 -38.65
CA GLY A 270 -8.07 37.83 -38.27
C GLY A 270 -9.51 37.67 -37.76
N PHE A 271 -10.26 36.71 -38.30
CA PHE A 271 -11.63 36.42 -37.87
C PHE A 271 -11.66 35.77 -36.47
N SER A 272 -10.75 34.83 -36.21
CA SER A 272 -10.50 34.21 -34.91
C SER A 272 -10.08 35.23 -33.84
N ALA A 273 -9.25 36.22 -34.18
CA ALA A 273 -8.95 37.36 -33.30
C ALA A 273 -10.20 38.21 -32.99
N LEU A 274 -11.03 38.51 -34.01
CA LEU A 274 -12.27 39.27 -33.86
C LEU A 274 -13.31 38.54 -33.00
N LEU A 275 -13.48 37.23 -33.15
CA LEU A 275 -14.37 36.41 -32.32
C LEU A 275 -13.99 36.47 -30.83
N ARG A 276 -12.69 36.35 -30.53
CA ARG A 276 -12.18 36.49 -29.15
C ARG A 276 -12.39 37.91 -28.60
N ALA A 277 -12.07 38.93 -29.39
CA ALA A 277 -12.28 40.33 -29.00
C ALA A 277 -13.76 40.64 -28.74
N ALA A 278 -14.67 40.15 -29.60
CA ALA A 278 -16.11 40.29 -29.44
C ALA A 278 -16.65 39.52 -28.22
N GLY A 279 -16.15 38.31 -27.95
CA GLY A 279 -16.51 37.55 -26.75
C GLY A 279 -16.09 38.27 -25.47
N ALA A 280 -14.84 38.73 -25.41
CA ALA A 280 -14.34 39.50 -24.28
C ALA A 280 -15.08 40.85 -24.13
N ALA A 281 -15.36 41.58 -25.21
CA ALA A 281 -16.22 42.77 -25.18
C ALA A 281 -17.61 42.47 -24.60
N SER A 282 -18.22 41.36 -24.99
CA SER A 282 -19.52 40.90 -24.49
C SER A 282 -19.48 40.60 -22.98
N GLY A 283 -18.36 40.09 -22.48
CA GLY A 283 -18.08 39.92 -21.05
C GLY A 283 -17.96 41.22 -20.25
N VAL A 284 -17.46 42.29 -20.88
CA VAL A 284 -17.35 43.64 -20.28
C VAL A 284 -18.72 44.33 -20.19
N LEU A 285 -19.57 44.13 -21.21
CA LEU A 285 -20.81 44.90 -21.41
C LEU A 285 -22.08 44.17 -20.95
N LEU A 286 -22.32 42.93 -21.41
CA LEU A 286 -23.61 42.25 -21.29
C LEU A 286 -23.76 41.52 -19.94
N VAL A 287 -22.74 40.77 -19.52
CA VAL A 287 -22.84 39.94 -18.30
C VAL A 287 -23.12 40.77 -17.02
N PRO A 288 -22.54 41.97 -16.81
CA PRO A 288 -22.88 42.83 -15.67
C PRO A 288 -24.30 43.41 -15.72
N ALA A 289 -24.97 43.41 -16.89
CA ALA A 289 -26.38 43.77 -17.02
C ALA A 289 -27.28 42.56 -16.74
N LEU A 290 -26.96 41.39 -17.30
CA LEU A 290 -27.68 40.13 -17.06
C LEU A 290 -27.71 39.74 -15.57
N TRP A 291 -26.65 40.00 -14.82
CA TRP A 291 -26.62 39.77 -13.35
C TRP A 291 -27.58 40.66 -12.54
N ARG A 292 -28.19 41.70 -13.14
CA ARG A 292 -29.24 42.53 -12.50
C ARG A 292 -30.64 41.92 -12.62
N LEU A 293 -30.83 40.92 -13.49
CA LEU A 293 -32.10 40.21 -13.66
C LEU A 293 -32.33 39.24 -12.50
N ASP A 294 -33.60 38.98 -12.15
CA ASP A 294 -33.96 37.92 -11.19
C ASP A 294 -33.87 36.53 -11.85
N LEU A 295 -32.63 36.13 -12.14
CA LEU A 295 -32.29 34.82 -12.69
C LEU A 295 -32.77 33.67 -11.79
N ARG A 296 -33.03 33.92 -10.50
CA ARG A 296 -33.60 32.96 -9.55
C ARG A 296 -35.06 32.67 -9.86
N ARG A 297 -35.90 33.69 -10.07
CA ARG A 297 -37.27 33.50 -10.57
C ARG A 297 -37.28 32.86 -11.94
N MET A 298 -36.42 33.31 -12.86
CA MET A 298 -36.38 32.76 -14.23
C MET A 298 -36.01 31.27 -14.24
N ARG A 299 -34.90 30.89 -13.59
CA ARG A 299 -34.46 29.48 -13.54
C ARG A 299 -35.44 28.58 -12.80
N ASN A 300 -35.99 29.02 -11.66
CA ASN A 300 -36.92 28.18 -10.91
C ASN A 300 -38.32 28.09 -11.56
N ARG A 301 -38.69 29.01 -12.47
CA ARG A 301 -39.96 28.95 -13.23
C ARG A 301 -39.84 28.25 -14.58
N TRP A 302 -38.70 28.35 -15.25
CA TRP A 302 -38.52 27.88 -16.64
C TRP A 302 -37.37 26.86 -16.81
N GLY A 303 -36.60 26.54 -15.77
CA GLY A 303 -35.39 25.71 -15.88
C GLY A 303 -35.62 24.31 -16.46
N GLY A 304 -36.65 23.61 -15.96
CA GLY A 304 -37.04 22.30 -16.51
C GLY A 304 -37.54 22.39 -17.96
N THR A 305 -38.36 23.40 -18.29
CA THR A 305 -38.85 23.65 -19.64
C THR A 305 -37.71 23.96 -20.62
N LEU A 306 -36.75 24.79 -20.22
CA LEU A 306 -35.56 25.09 -21.00
C LEU A 306 -34.65 23.86 -21.15
N ALA A 307 -34.53 23.02 -20.12
CA ALA A 307 -33.80 21.75 -20.23
C ALA A 307 -34.46 20.79 -21.25
N LEU A 308 -35.80 20.70 -21.26
CA LEU A 308 -36.55 19.92 -22.26
C LEU A 308 -36.37 20.47 -23.68
N LEU A 309 -36.53 21.78 -23.87
CA LEU A 309 -36.39 22.43 -25.18
C LEU A 309 -34.96 22.35 -25.74
N LEU A 310 -33.95 22.25 -24.86
CA LEU A 310 -32.54 22.19 -25.25
C LEU A 310 -31.98 20.76 -25.32
N VAL A 311 -32.58 19.75 -24.69
CA VAL A 311 -32.03 18.38 -24.72
C VAL A 311 -32.14 17.74 -26.10
N VAL A 312 -33.25 17.96 -26.82
CA VAL A 312 -33.44 17.41 -28.18
C VAL A 312 -32.40 17.98 -29.18
N PRO A 313 -32.25 19.31 -29.37
CA PRO A 313 -31.22 19.84 -30.25
C PRO A 313 -29.80 19.54 -29.77
N TYR A 314 -29.56 19.42 -28.45
CA TYR A 314 -28.28 18.95 -27.92
C TYR A 314 -27.95 17.51 -28.34
N VAL A 315 -28.89 16.58 -28.20
CA VAL A 315 -28.68 15.17 -28.60
C VAL A 315 -28.52 15.05 -30.11
N LEU A 316 -29.31 15.77 -30.92
CA LEU A 316 -29.14 15.79 -32.38
C LEU A 316 -27.76 16.32 -32.78
N THR A 317 -27.29 17.38 -32.12
CA THR A 317 -25.95 17.95 -32.37
C THR A 317 -24.82 17.02 -31.88
N LEU A 318 -25.03 16.33 -30.76
CA LEU A 318 -24.10 15.32 -30.23
C LEU A 318 -23.89 14.20 -31.26
N PHE A 319 -24.97 13.56 -31.71
CA PHE A 319 -24.90 12.46 -32.69
C PHE A 319 -24.31 12.93 -34.03
N ALA A 320 -24.74 14.08 -34.56
CA ALA A 320 -24.25 14.63 -35.82
C ALA A 320 -22.74 14.98 -35.79
N LEU A 321 -22.17 15.30 -34.62
CA LEU A 321 -20.74 15.55 -34.46
C LEU A 321 -19.90 14.30 -34.22
N THR A 322 -20.49 13.20 -33.69
CA THR A 322 -19.73 12.01 -33.28
C THR A 322 -19.83 10.82 -34.23
N LEU A 323 -20.93 10.75 -34.99
CA LEU A 323 -21.19 9.71 -35.99
C LEU A 323 -21.19 10.28 -37.42
N GLY A 324 -21.35 11.61 -37.57
CA GLY A 324 -21.31 12.30 -38.86
C GLY A 324 -22.49 11.94 -39.78
N ASN A 325 -22.24 12.01 -41.08
CA ASN A 325 -23.15 11.52 -42.13
C ASN A 325 -22.73 10.12 -42.64
N SER A 326 -21.94 9.38 -41.86
CA SER A 326 -21.44 8.05 -42.26
C SER A 326 -22.57 7.01 -42.30
N GLU A 327 -22.44 6.04 -43.20
CA GLU A 327 -23.43 4.96 -43.35
C GLU A 327 -23.40 3.99 -42.15
N PHE A 328 -24.58 3.50 -41.77
CA PHE A 328 -24.75 2.52 -40.70
C PHE A 328 -24.88 1.11 -41.26
N HIS A 329 -24.16 0.15 -40.66
CA HIS A 329 -24.24 -1.27 -41.02
C HIS A 329 -24.92 -2.12 -39.94
N GLY A 330 -25.78 -3.05 -40.37
CA GLY A 330 -26.47 -3.99 -39.48
C GLY A 330 -25.64 -5.22 -39.07
N ASP A 331 -24.40 -5.37 -39.56
CA ASP A 331 -23.60 -6.58 -39.35
C ASP A 331 -23.05 -6.69 -37.92
N ILE A 332 -23.64 -7.61 -37.15
CA ILE A 332 -23.27 -7.97 -35.78
C ILE A 332 -21.93 -8.72 -35.73
N THR A 333 -21.55 -9.44 -36.78
CA THR A 333 -20.29 -10.20 -36.84
C THR A 333 -19.11 -9.25 -36.92
N ARG A 334 -19.17 -8.31 -37.87
CA ARG A 334 -18.20 -7.22 -38.03
C ARG A 334 -18.09 -6.33 -36.78
N ALA A 335 -19.23 -5.99 -36.17
CA ALA A 335 -19.27 -5.26 -34.90
C ALA A 335 -18.58 -6.03 -33.75
N ARG A 336 -18.75 -7.36 -33.69
CA ARG A 336 -18.12 -8.24 -32.70
C ARG A 336 -16.61 -8.36 -32.90
N GLU A 337 -16.15 -8.54 -34.14
CA GLU A 337 -14.72 -8.57 -34.48
C GLU A 337 -14.05 -7.23 -34.14
N GLN A 338 -14.68 -6.12 -34.51
CA GLN A 338 -14.20 -4.79 -34.16
C GLN A 338 -14.12 -4.61 -32.64
N PHE A 339 -15.15 -5.02 -31.88
CA PHE A 339 -15.13 -4.99 -30.42
C PHE A 339 -14.00 -5.84 -29.81
N GLN A 340 -13.75 -7.04 -30.34
CA GLN A 340 -12.65 -7.91 -29.89
C GLN A 340 -11.25 -7.32 -30.18
N SER A 341 -11.13 -6.45 -31.18
CA SER A 341 -9.89 -5.70 -31.46
C SER A 341 -9.64 -4.49 -30.54
N LEU A 342 -10.61 -4.09 -29.71
CA LEU A 342 -10.50 -2.88 -28.89
C LEU A 342 -9.55 -3.07 -27.70
N ARG A 343 -8.75 -2.04 -27.43
CA ARG A 343 -7.91 -1.92 -26.23
C ARG A 343 -8.61 -0.98 -25.25
N LEU A 344 -9.17 -1.56 -24.17
CA LEU A 344 -10.04 -0.87 -23.22
C LEU A 344 -9.32 0.09 -22.24
N LEU A 345 -8.01 0.29 -22.39
CA LEU A 345 -7.22 1.19 -21.54
C LEU A 345 -7.48 2.67 -21.90
N PRO A 346 -7.85 3.54 -20.94
CA PRO A 346 -8.03 4.96 -21.20
C PRO A 346 -6.76 5.61 -21.76
N PHE A 347 -6.92 6.51 -22.74
CA PHE A 347 -5.85 7.18 -23.48
C PHE A 347 -4.97 6.26 -24.35
N TYR A 348 -5.29 4.96 -24.50
CA TYR A 348 -4.51 4.05 -25.35
C TYR A 348 -4.39 4.57 -26.79
N TYR A 349 -5.51 4.99 -27.40
CA TYR A 349 -5.48 5.55 -28.76
C TYR A 349 -4.86 6.96 -28.82
N HIS A 350 -4.97 7.76 -27.75
CA HIS A 350 -4.32 9.07 -27.64
C HIS A 350 -2.78 9.00 -27.61
N TYR A 351 -2.20 7.87 -27.23
CA TYR A 351 -0.74 7.66 -27.22
C TYR A 351 -0.15 7.51 -28.64
N PHE A 352 -0.89 6.95 -29.59
CA PHE A 352 -0.39 6.71 -30.96
C PHE A 352 -0.61 7.89 -31.92
N VAL A 353 -1.22 8.99 -31.46
CA VAL A 353 -1.42 10.22 -32.25
C VAL A 353 -0.56 11.36 -31.72
N PRO A 354 -0.21 12.38 -32.53
CA PRO A 354 0.55 13.53 -32.05
C PRO A 354 -0.14 14.24 -30.87
N GLU A 355 0.67 14.78 -29.97
CA GLU A 355 0.26 15.31 -28.67
C GLU A 355 -0.78 16.44 -28.81
N ALA A 356 -0.63 17.28 -29.84
CA ALA A 356 -1.60 18.34 -30.17
C ALA A 356 -2.96 17.79 -30.65
N VAL A 357 -2.97 16.63 -31.33
CA VAL A 357 -4.20 15.93 -31.73
C VAL A 357 -4.87 15.29 -30.52
N ALA A 358 -4.10 14.66 -29.65
CA ALA A 358 -4.59 14.09 -28.39
C ALA A 358 -5.23 15.17 -27.50
N ILE A 359 -4.55 16.31 -27.29
CA ILE A 359 -5.08 17.45 -26.52
C ILE A 359 -6.35 18.01 -27.16
N ARG A 360 -6.40 18.16 -28.50
CA ARG A 360 -7.60 18.61 -29.22
C ARG A 360 -8.78 17.64 -29.03
N SER A 361 -8.54 16.33 -29.11
CA SER A 361 -9.57 15.29 -28.87
C SER A 361 -10.12 15.34 -27.43
N VAL A 362 -9.24 15.51 -26.44
CA VAL A 362 -9.64 15.67 -25.03
C VAL A 362 -10.49 16.93 -24.83
N LEU A 363 -10.05 18.08 -25.36
CA LEU A 363 -10.78 19.34 -25.23
C LEU A 363 -12.14 19.30 -25.94
N LEU A 364 -12.22 18.69 -27.13
CA LEU A 364 -13.49 18.51 -27.86
C LEU A 364 -14.48 17.67 -27.06
N ASN A 365 -14.07 16.50 -26.54
CA ASN A 365 -14.93 15.66 -25.70
C ASN A 365 -15.39 16.39 -24.43
N LEU A 366 -14.51 17.15 -23.78
CA LEU A 366 -14.85 17.96 -22.60
C LEU A 366 -15.88 19.06 -22.94
N MET A 367 -15.79 19.71 -24.10
CA MET A 367 -16.78 20.69 -24.55
C MET A 367 -18.11 20.05 -24.98
N LEU A 368 -18.06 18.85 -25.56
CA LEU A 368 -19.22 18.13 -26.12
C LEU A 368 -20.14 17.56 -25.05
N TYR A 369 -19.59 17.03 -23.96
CA TYR A 369 -20.37 16.40 -22.87
C TYR A 369 -20.64 17.32 -21.67
N ALA A 370 -19.99 18.50 -21.57
CA ALA A 370 -20.28 19.47 -20.50
C ALA A 370 -21.70 20.08 -20.53
N PRO A 371 -22.35 20.34 -21.69
CA PRO A 371 -23.73 20.84 -21.74
C PRO A 371 -24.74 19.92 -21.03
N LEU A 372 -24.55 18.60 -21.07
CA LEU A 372 -25.38 17.64 -20.32
C LEU A 372 -25.41 17.96 -18.82
N GLY A 373 -24.26 18.32 -18.25
CA GLY A 373 -24.16 18.77 -16.85
C GLY A 373 -24.92 20.07 -16.58
N GLY A 374 -24.94 20.99 -17.54
CA GLY A 374 -25.71 22.24 -17.49
C GLY A 374 -27.22 22.01 -17.59
N LEU A 375 -27.66 21.11 -18.48
CA LEU A 375 -29.07 20.70 -18.61
C LEU A 375 -29.57 20.01 -17.35
N LEU A 376 -28.79 19.06 -16.80
CA LEU A 376 -29.10 18.41 -15.52
C LEU A 376 -29.11 19.41 -14.35
N TRP A 377 -28.27 20.46 -14.39
CA TRP A 377 -28.30 21.54 -13.40
C TRP A 377 -29.55 22.44 -13.51
N LEU A 378 -30.02 22.73 -14.73
CA LEU A 378 -31.29 23.44 -14.97
C LEU A 378 -32.50 22.61 -14.50
N TRP A 379 -32.46 21.29 -14.71
CA TRP A 379 -33.51 20.35 -14.30
C TRP A 379 -33.61 20.20 -12.77
N CYS A 380 -32.48 20.02 -12.07
CA CYS A 380 -32.48 19.61 -10.65
C CYS A 380 -32.82 20.70 -9.62
N GLY A 381 -33.19 21.92 -10.06
CA GLY A 381 -33.71 22.97 -9.18
C GLY A 381 -32.72 23.52 -8.13
N ASP A 382 -33.29 23.93 -6.99
CA ASP A 382 -32.56 24.58 -5.88
C ASP A 382 -32.60 23.76 -4.56
N ASP A 383 -33.26 22.60 -4.58
CA ASP A 383 -33.65 21.87 -3.37
C ASP A 383 -32.53 21.09 -2.69
N ARG A 384 -32.60 21.07 -1.36
CA ARG A 384 -31.48 20.78 -0.46
C ARG A 384 -31.08 19.30 -0.47
N GLY A 385 -29.77 19.07 -0.38
CA GLY A 385 -29.18 17.91 0.29
C GLY A 385 -29.28 16.53 -0.37
N SER A 386 -28.35 16.20 -1.26
CA SER A 386 -27.69 14.87 -1.21
C SER A 386 -26.30 14.91 -1.83
N GLY A 387 -25.36 14.13 -1.28
CA GLY A 387 -24.00 13.98 -1.84
C GLY A 387 -23.95 13.12 -3.12
N ALA A 388 -25.06 12.46 -3.48
CA ALA A 388 -25.15 11.55 -4.62
C ALA A 388 -25.25 12.26 -5.98
N ARG A 389 -25.81 13.48 -6.03
CA ARG A 389 -26.06 14.21 -7.30
C ARG A 389 -24.84 14.36 -8.22
N PRO A 390 -23.63 14.77 -7.77
CA PRO A 390 -22.47 14.86 -8.66
C PRO A 390 -22.01 13.50 -9.22
N VAL A 391 -22.22 12.40 -8.49
CA VAL A 391 -21.90 11.04 -8.98
C VAL A 391 -22.93 10.62 -10.03
N ALA A 392 -24.22 10.87 -9.80
CA ALA A 392 -25.27 10.61 -10.79
C ALA A 392 -25.05 11.38 -12.10
N VAL A 393 -24.65 12.66 -12.03
CA VAL A 393 -24.28 13.46 -13.22
C VAL A 393 -23.08 12.86 -13.96
N ALA A 394 -22.04 12.41 -13.25
CA ALA A 394 -20.88 11.76 -13.85
C ALA A 394 -21.26 10.42 -14.51
N LEU A 395 -22.11 9.61 -13.87
CA LEU A 395 -22.60 8.34 -14.43
C LEU A 395 -23.49 8.56 -15.67
N LEU A 396 -24.32 9.61 -15.70
CA LEU A 396 -25.09 9.97 -16.88
C LEU A 396 -24.19 10.47 -18.02
N GLY A 397 -23.11 11.19 -17.71
CA GLY A 397 -22.07 11.56 -18.68
C GLY A 397 -21.32 10.35 -19.25
N ALA A 398 -20.98 9.38 -18.40
CA ALA A 398 -20.41 8.11 -18.82
C ALA A 398 -21.37 7.33 -19.73
N LEU A 399 -22.66 7.23 -19.35
CA LEU A 399 -23.67 6.51 -20.10
C LEU A 399 -23.94 7.14 -21.47
N ALA A 400 -24.07 8.47 -21.55
CA ALA A 400 -24.26 9.18 -22.82
C ALA A 400 -23.07 8.95 -23.78
N ALA A 401 -21.84 9.04 -23.26
CA ALA A 401 -20.65 8.74 -24.04
C ALA A 401 -20.55 7.26 -24.43
N LEU A 402 -20.91 6.33 -23.54
CA LEU A 402 -20.91 4.89 -23.82
C LEU A 402 -21.91 4.52 -24.94
N VAL A 403 -23.10 5.13 -24.96
CA VAL A 403 -24.08 4.94 -26.05
C VAL A 403 -23.53 5.44 -27.39
N VAL A 404 -22.88 6.60 -27.40
CA VAL A 404 -22.25 7.16 -28.62
C VAL A 404 -21.08 6.30 -29.10
N GLU A 405 -20.18 5.88 -28.22
CA GLU A 405 -19.02 5.05 -28.58
C GLU A 405 -19.44 3.62 -29.00
N ALA A 406 -20.47 3.04 -28.36
CA ALA A 406 -21.05 1.77 -28.80
C ALA A 406 -21.75 1.90 -30.17
N GLY A 407 -22.35 3.06 -30.47
CA GLY A 407 -22.92 3.35 -31.79
C GLY A 407 -21.89 3.27 -32.93
N LYS A 408 -20.63 3.62 -32.68
CA LYS A 408 -19.53 3.52 -33.66
C LYS A 408 -19.15 2.07 -34.05
N LEU A 409 -19.65 1.05 -33.35
CA LEU A 409 -19.51 -0.35 -33.78
C LEU A 409 -20.40 -0.72 -34.98
N PHE A 410 -21.30 0.19 -35.37
CA PHE A 410 -22.29 -0.01 -36.43
C PHE A 410 -22.20 1.08 -37.51
N VAL A 411 -21.08 1.82 -37.59
CA VAL A 411 -20.89 2.95 -38.51
C VAL A 411 -19.57 2.81 -39.26
N ASP A 412 -19.65 2.87 -40.58
CA ASP A 412 -18.50 2.64 -41.44
C ASP A 412 -17.40 3.71 -41.29
N GLY A 413 -16.15 3.24 -41.26
CA GLY A 413 -14.94 4.06 -41.07
C GLY A 413 -14.67 4.56 -39.64
N LEU A 414 -15.59 4.40 -38.68
CA LEU A 414 -15.40 4.85 -37.30
C LEU A 414 -14.80 3.77 -36.39
N ARG A 415 -14.20 4.21 -35.26
CA ARG A 415 -13.70 3.35 -34.18
C ARG A 415 -14.19 3.86 -32.82
N PRO A 416 -14.71 2.99 -31.94
CA PRO A 416 -14.97 3.33 -30.54
C PRO A 416 -13.69 3.71 -29.77
N ASP A 417 -13.77 4.76 -28.95
CA ASP A 417 -12.71 5.19 -28.03
C ASP A 417 -13.18 5.11 -26.56
N PRO A 418 -12.70 4.13 -25.77
CA PRO A 418 -13.01 4.00 -24.35
C PRO A 418 -12.70 5.26 -23.52
N THR A 419 -11.77 6.10 -23.99
CA THR A 419 -11.38 7.35 -23.32
C THR A 419 -12.53 8.35 -23.27
N SER A 420 -13.38 8.40 -24.32
CA SER A 420 -14.55 9.28 -24.38
C SER A 420 -15.53 9.04 -23.23
N VAL A 421 -15.64 7.82 -22.71
CA VAL A 421 -16.52 7.47 -21.57
C VAL A 421 -16.05 8.18 -20.29
N TRP A 422 -14.75 8.15 -20.01
CA TRP A 422 -14.14 8.83 -18.86
C TRP A 422 -14.16 10.35 -19.01
N LEU A 423 -13.94 10.85 -20.23
CA LEU A 423 -14.05 12.27 -20.54
C LEU A 423 -15.49 12.77 -20.43
N GLY A 424 -16.48 12.02 -20.91
CA GLY A 424 -17.91 12.35 -20.81
C GLY A 424 -18.40 12.44 -19.37
N ALA A 425 -17.99 11.49 -18.52
CA ALA A 425 -18.23 11.55 -17.08
C ALA A 425 -17.64 12.81 -16.42
N THR A 426 -16.38 13.10 -16.76
CA THR A 426 -15.65 14.26 -16.23
C THR A 426 -16.26 15.58 -16.71
N ALA A 427 -16.65 15.65 -17.98
CA ALA A 427 -17.25 16.81 -18.63
C ALA A 427 -18.62 17.17 -18.05
N ALA A 428 -19.53 16.20 -17.94
CA ALA A 428 -20.85 16.41 -17.36
C ALA A 428 -20.74 16.87 -15.90
N TRP A 429 -19.83 16.25 -15.12
CA TRP A 429 -19.54 16.70 -13.76
C TRP A 429 -18.98 18.13 -13.70
N LEU A 430 -18.02 18.48 -14.56
CA LEU A 430 -17.45 19.83 -14.66
C LEU A 430 -18.50 20.88 -15.03
N GLY A 431 -19.38 20.58 -16.01
CA GLY A 431 -20.45 21.47 -16.43
C GLY A 431 -21.44 21.76 -15.29
N TRP A 432 -21.93 20.72 -14.62
CA TRP A 432 -22.81 20.85 -13.46
C TRP A 432 -22.14 21.59 -12.30
N TRP A 433 -20.86 21.30 -12.03
CA TRP A 433 -20.06 21.99 -11.02
C TRP A 433 -19.90 23.47 -11.34
N LEU A 434 -19.60 23.82 -12.58
CA LEU A 434 -19.40 25.21 -13.04
C LEU A 434 -20.70 26.02 -12.89
N CYS A 435 -21.83 25.50 -13.37
CA CYS A 435 -23.13 26.15 -13.21
C CYS A 435 -23.48 26.32 -11.71
N THR A 436 -23.26 25.28 -10.90
CA THR A 436 -23.44 25.33 -9.43
C THR A 436 -22.53 26.36 -8.75
N TRP A 437 -21.29 26.51 -9.23
CA TRP A 437 -20.32 27.46 -8.68
C TRP A 437 -20.71 28.90 -9.02
N VAL A 438 -21.06 29.20 -10.29
CA VAL A 438 -21.54 30.53 -10.72
C VAL A 438 -22.80 30.93 -9.92
N TRP A 439 -23.73 29.99 -9.73
CA TRP A 439 -24.95 30.22 -8.94
C TRP A 439 -24.68 30.62 -7.49
N ARG A 440 -23.73 29.96 -6.85
CA ARG A 440 -23.35 30.24 -5.45
C ARG A 440 -22.68 31.62 -5.30
N GLN A 441 -21.99 32.12 -6.33
CA GLN A 441 -21.41 33.47 -6.31
C GLN A 441 -22.49 34.57 -6.37
N HIS A 442 -23.52 34.41 -7.22
CA HIS A 442 -24.63 35.39 -7.35
C HIS A 442 -25.41 35.56 -6.03
N ARG A 443 -25.63 34.45 -5.30
CA ARG A 443 -26.27 34.45 -3.97
C ARG A 443 -25.52 35.25 -2.89
N LEU A 444 -24.25 35.60 -3.09
CA LEU A 444 -23.36 36.15 -2.05
C LEU A 444 -23.02 37.64 -2.24
N THR A 445 -23.58 38.30 -3.25
CA THR A 445 -23.52 39.76 -3.41
C THR A 445 -24.80 40.42 -2.87
N PRO A 446 -24.82 40.94 -1.62
CA PRO A 446 -25.98 41.67 -1.11
C PRO A 446 -26.12 43.00 -1.86
N ILE A 447 -27.27 43.23 -2.49
CA ILE A 447 -27.64 44.53 -3.02
C ILE A 447 -27.95 45.44 -1.83
N ARG A 448 -27.02 46.32 -1.45
CA ARG A 448 -27.29 47.40 -0.51
C ARG A 448 -28.28 48.37 -1.16
N ARG A 449 -29.56 48.30 -0.74
CA ARG A 449 -30.48 49.44 -0.83
C ARG A 449 -30.05 50.47 0.21
N SER A 450 -29.12 51.37 -0.17
CA SER A 450 -28.68 52.50 0.67
C SER A 450 -28.57 53.83 -0.08
N ASP A 451 -28.79 53.82 -1.39
CA ASP A 451 -28.54 54.99 -2.26
C ASP A 451 -29.88 55.67 -2.64
N VAL A 452 -30.82 55.74 -1.68
CA VAL A 452 -32.14 56.35 -1.83
C VAL A 452 -32.41 57.25 -0.61
N VAL A 453 -32.46 58.56 -0.85
CA VAL A 453 -32.74 59.66 0.10
C VAL A 453 -31.78 59.74 1.29
N GLY A 454 -30.96 60.80 1.31
CA GLY A 454 -30.13 61.14 2.46
C GLY A 454 -30.93 61.89 3.53
N ASN A 455 -30.52 61.73 4.79
CA ASN A 455 -31.00 62.53 5.92
C ASN A 455 -29.80 62.79 6.86
N PRO A 456 -29.43 64.05 7.15
CA PRO A 456 -28.18 64.35 7.88
C PRO A 456 -28.32 64.09 9.38
N GLN A 457 -27.34 63.41 9.98
CA GLN A 457 -27.17 63.35 11.43
C GLN A 457 -26.15 64.40 11.91
N PRO A 458 -26.41 65.14 13.01
CA PRO A 458 -25.47 66.11 13.57
C PRO A 458 -24.34 65.44 14.37
N PRO A 459 -23.17 66.10 14.54
CA PRO A 459 -22.01 65.51 15.21
C PRO A 459 -21.98 65.73 16.73
N LEU A 460 -21.68 64.67 17.48
CA LEU A 460 -21.31 64.69 18.91
C LEU A 460 -20.20 63.64 19.18
N GLY A 461 -19.28 63.84 20.13
CA GLY A 461 -19.12 65.04 20.95
C GLY A 461 -18.34 64.91 22.28
N LYS A 462 -17.10 64.38 22.26
CA LYS A 462 -16.08 64.45 23.35
C LYS A 462 -16.39 63.82 24.74
N ARG A 463 -15.38 63.08 25.27
CA ARG A 463 -15.05 62.89 26.71
C ARG A 463 -16.06 62.05 27.56
N VAL A 464 -15.74 61.51 28.75
CA VAL A 464 -14.49 61.47 29.56
C VAL A 464 -14.32 60.09 30.29
N GLN A 465 -13.24 59.90 31.07
CA GLN A 465 -12.92 58.67 31.83
C GLN A 465 -13.32 58.72 33.32
N ALA A 466 -13.75 57.58 33.90
CA ALA A 466 -13.60 57.13 35.30
C ALA A 466 -13.96 55.61 35.35
N LEU A 467 -13.42 54.67 36.15
CA LEU A 467 -13.09 54.61 37.59
C LEU A 467 -14.38 54.76 38.45
N THR A 468 -14.75 53.87 39.39
CA THR A 468 -14.05 52.81 40.17
C THR A 468 -15.02 51.63 40.54
N PRO A 469 -14.61 50.54 41.23
CA PRO A 469 -15.43 49.34 41.47
C PRO A 469 -16.02 49.20 42.90
N GLY A 470 -16.97 48.27 43.11
CA GLY A 470 -17.32 47.77 44.46
C GLY A 470 -18.60 46.92 44.57
N THR A 471 -18.59 45.96 45.53
CA THR A 471 -19.72 45.30 46.29
C THR A 471 -21.00 44.85 45.58
N ARG A 472 -21.49 43.60 45.70
CA ARG A 472 -21.98 42.78 46.87
C ARG A 472 -23.33 43.23 47.47
N GLY A 473 -24.20 42.25 47.69
CA GLY A 473 -25.58 42.39 48.19
C GLY A 473 -26.61 42.54 47.04
N GLU A 474 -27.85 42.07 47.13
CA GLU A 474 -28.42 41.04 48.03
C GLU A 474 -29.76 40.51 47.45
N ASP A 475 -30.37 39.49 48.08
CA ASP A 475 -31.63 38.87 47.63
C ASP A 475 -32.84 39.83 47.60
N ARG A 476 -33.77 39.61 46.65
CA ARG A 476 -35.22 39.64 46.97
C ARG A 476 -36.09 38.89 45.96
N ARG A 477 -37.14 38.22 46.49
CA ARG A 477 -38.06 37.33 45.76
C ARG A 477 -39.41 38.01 45.50
N VAL A 478 -39.98 37.77 44.32
CA VAL A 478 -41.39 38.02 43.93
C VAL A 478 -41.70 36.91 42.89
N ALA A 479 -42.42 35.82 43.17
CA ALA A 479 -43.87 35.68 43.44
C ALA A 479 -44.75 36.31 42.33
N GLY A 480 -45.65 35.63 41.62
CA GLY A 480 -46.01 34.21 41.67
C GLY A 480 -47.37 33.96 41.00
N SER A 481 -47.39 33.75 39.68
CA SER A 481 -48.57 33.37 38.89
C SER A 481 -48.13 32.79 37.52
N GLY A 482 -48.81 31.82 36.92
CA GLY A 482 -49.90 30.98 37.43
C GLY A 482 -50.42 30.00 36.37
N ALA A 483 -50.65 28.74 36.75
CA ALA A 483 -51.23 27.64 35.96
C ALA A 483 -50.48 27.13 34.71
N GLN A 484 -50.71 25.84 34.39
CA GLN A 484 -50.28 25.09 33.19
C GLN A 484 -48.77 24.72 33.07
N ASP A 485 -48.34 23.61 33.69
CA ASP A 485 -47.62 22.51 33.00
C ASP A 485 -47.45 21.22 33.85
N ALA A 486 -48.54 20.76 34.49
CA ALA A 486 -48.54 19.53 35.31
C ALA A 486 -48.68 18.27 34.42
N GLY A 487 -47.66 17.93 33.63
CA GLY A 487 -47.76 16.79 32.71
C GLY A 487 -46.50 16.26 32.03
N ARG A 488 -45.27 16.67 32.42
CA ARG A 488 -44.07 16.36 31.62
C ARG A 488 -42.77 15.96 32.33
N TRP A 489 -42.79 15.77 33.65
CA TRP A 489 -41.58 15.45 34.44
C TRP A 489 -41.52 14.00 34.97
N GLY A 490 -42.50 13.15 34.64
CA GLY A 490 -42.47 11.71 34.99
C GLY A 490 -41.77 10.82 33.96
N GLU A 491 -42.03 11.01 32.66
CA GLU A 491 -41.57 10.08 31.62
C GLU A 491 -40.05 10.11 31.36
N GLY A 492 -39.38 11.24 31.57
CA GLY A 492 -37.94 11.38 31.30
C GLY A 492 -37.10 10.45 32.19
N ILE A 493 -37.34 10.52 33.51
CA ILE A 493 -36.62 9.69 34.49
C ILE A 493 -36.93 8.21 34.28
N ALA A 494 -38.17 7.86 33.91
CA ALA A 494 -38.55 6.49 33.59
C ALA A 494 -37.89 5.96 32.31
N ARG A 495 -37.74 6.79 31.26
CA ARG A 495 -37.00 6.41 30.04
C ARG A 495 -35.50 6.28 30.29
N ASP A 496 -34.86 7.23 30.95
CA ASP A 496 -33.42 7.16 31.25
C ASP A 496 -33.09 5.95 32.15
N ALA A 497 -33.96 5.62 33.12
CA ALA A 497 -33.83 4.41 33.93
C ALA A 497 -34.07 3.11 33.14
N SER A 498 -35.00 3.13 32.17
CA SER A 498 -35.28 2.00 31.27
C SER A 498 -34.13 1.71 30.31
N GLU A 499 -33.59 2.74 29.65
CA GLU A 499 -32.50 2.60 28.68
C GLU A 499 -31.17 2.24 29.39
N SER A 500 -30.84 2.89 30.51
CA SER A 500 -29.67 2.49 31.32
C SER A 500 -29.82 1.11 31.95
N GLY A 501 -31.05 0.71 32.34
CA GLY A 501 -31.38 -0.65 32.75
C GLY A 501 -31.08 -1.67 31.64
N ALA A 502 -31.58 -1.43 30.42
CA ALA A 502 -31.37 -2.29 29.26
C ALA A 502 -29.88 -2.39 28.85
N GLU A 503 -29.16 -1.27 28.79
CA GLU A 503 -27.72 -1.28 28.50
C GLU A 503 -26.93 -2.03 29.58
N SER A 504 -27.26 -1.85 30.86
CA SER A 504 -26.56 -2.53 31.97
C SER A 504 -26.74 -4.05 31.90
N LEU A 505 -27.96 -4.54 31.66
CA LEU A 505 -28.28 -5.97 31.49
C LEU A 505 -27.56 -6.60 30.29
N GLY A 506 -27.45 -5.88 29.18
CA GLY A 506 -26.64 -6.29 28.03
C GLY A 506 -25.15 -6.37 28.39
N SER A 507 -24.63 -5.37 29.10
CA SER A 507 -23.21 -5.26 29.49
C SER A 507 -22.77 -6.38 30.45
N GLU A 508 -23.62 -6.72 31.42
CA GLU A 508 -23.49 -7.84 32.35
C GLU A 508 -23.42 -9.17 31.61
N SER A 509 -24.34 -9.38 30.65
CA SER A 509 -24.47 -10.64 29.92
C SER A 509 -23.30 -10.89 28.97
N VAL A 510 -22.82 -9.86 28.26
CA VAL A 510 -21.56 -9.94 27.48
C VAL A 510 -20.36 -10.24 28.38
N SER A 511 -20.30 -9.64 29.56
CA SER A 511 -19.20 -9.87 30.52
C SER A 511 -19.21 -11.29 31.09
N ARG A 512 -20.39 -11.86 31.37
CA ARG A 512 -20.54 -13.27 31.80
C ARG A 512 -20.11 -14.24 30.69
N ILE A 513 -20.56 -14.05 29.46
CA ILE A 513 -20.18 -14.88 28.30
C ILE A 513 -18.65 -14.85 28.09
N ALA A 514 -18.03 -13.66 28.12
CA ALA A 514 -16.59 -13.53 27.99
C ALA A 514 -15.82 -14.26 29.10
N ARG A 515 -16.30 -14.22 30.35
CA ARG A 515 -15.70 -14.96 31.47
C ARG A 515 -15.81 -16.48 31.29
N SER A 516 -16.97 -16.99 30.88
CA SER A 516 -17.17 -18.43 30.62
C SER A 516 -16.25 -18.95 29.51
N ILE A 517 -16.10 -18.18 28.42
CA ILE A 517 -15.13 -18.47 27.34
C ILE A 517 -13.70 -18.42 27.90
N GLY A 518 -13.38 -17.45 28.76
CA GLY A 518 -12.08 -17.34 29.42
C GLY A 518 -11.73 -18.55 30.30
N VAL A 519 -12.68 -19.06 31.10
CA VAL A 519 -12.51 -20.29 31.89
C VAL A 519 -12.25 -21.48 30.97
N MET A 520 -13.11 -21.68 29.97
CA MET A 520 -13.01 -22.79 29.01
C MET A 520 -11.65 -22.78 28.27
N LEU A 521 -11.24 -21.62 27.74
CA LEU A 521 -9.96 -21.48 27.06
C LEU A 521 -8.77 -21.73 28.00
N LEU A 522 -8.83 -21.31 29.27
CA LEU A 522 -7.76 -21.56 30.24
C LEU A 522 -7.63 -23.07 30.54
N ILE A 523 -8.74 -23.77 30.75
CA ILE A 523 -8.77 -25.22 30.97
C ILE A 523 -8.22 -25.96 29.75
N VAL A 524 -8.66 -25.61 28.54
CA VAL A 524 -8.16 -26.21 27.29
C VAL A 524 -6.67 -25.94 27.10
N THR A 525 -6.19 -24.72 27.36
CA THR A 525 -4.77 -24.36 27.24
C THR A 525 -3.90 -25.17 28.20
N LEU A 526 -4.34 -25.34 29.46
CA LEU A 526 -3.62 -26.13 30.46
C LEU A 526 -3.68 -27.64 30.14
N GLY A 527 -4.81 -28.17 29.67
CA GLY A 527 -4.91 -29.57 29.24
C GLY A 527 -4.01 -29.89 28.04
N LEU A 528 -3.93 -28.98 27.06
CA LEU A 528 -3.01 -29.09 25.94
C LEU A 528 -1.53 -28.99 26.38
N ALA A 529 -1.22 -28.14 27.36
CA ALA A 529 0.13 -28.01 27.90
C ALA A 529 0.57 -29.25 28.70
N ILE A 530 -0.33 -29.83 29.52
CA ILE A 530 -0.08 -31.08 30.26
C ILE A 530 0.20 -32.23 29.28
N THR A 531 -0.56 -32.33 28.20
CA THR A 531 -0.41 -33.36 27.16
C THR A 531 0.67 -33.05 26.10
N TRP A 532 1.45 -31.97 26.28
CA TRP A 532 2.43 -31.54 25.27
C TRP A 532 3.60 -32.53 25.12
N PRO A 533 4.08 -32.84 23.89
CA PRO A 533 5.06 -33.91 23.69
C PRO A 533 6.42 -33.72 24.38
N VAL A 534 6.88 -32.47 24.53
CA VAL A 534 8.22 -32.17 25.04
C VAL A 534 8.12 -31.05 26.08
N ALA A 535 8.87 -31.18 27.18
CA ALA A 535 8.95 -30.19 28.26
C ALA A 535 7.60 -29.77 28.90
N SER A 536 6.54 -30.60 28.82
CA SER A 536 5.20 -30.35 29.37
C SER A 536 5.20 -29.73 30.79
N PRO A 537 5.92 -30.26 31.80
CA PRO A 537 5.94 -29.66 33.14
C PRO A 537 6.46 -28.21 33.16
N TRP A 538 7.52 -27.91 32.40
CA TRP A 538 8.07 -26.56 32.28
C TRP A 538 7.12 -25.62 31.54
N LEU A 539 6.45 -26.12 30.49
CA LEU A 539 5.45 -25.39 29.73
C LEU A 539 4.22 -25.04 30.59
N VAL A 540 3.72 -25.97 31.40
CA VAL A 540 2.64 -25.75 32.37
C VAL A 540 3.05 -24.70 33.41
N VAL A 541 4.23 -24.83 34.03
CA VAL A 541 4.74 -23.84 35.00
C VAL A 541 4.89 -22.45 34.37
N ALA A 542 5.44 -22.36 33.16
CA ALA A 542 5.60 -21.11 32.44
C ALA A 542 4.25 -20.46 32.07
N LEU A 543 3.25 -21.24 31.64
CA LEU A 543 1.91 -20.75 31.33
C LEU A 543 1.15 -20.30 32.60
N ILE A 544 1.30 -21.01 33.73
CA ILE A 544 0.72 -20.59 35.02
C ILE A 544 1.35 -19.27 35.49
N PHE A 545 2.68 -19.16 35.46
CA PHE A 545 3.39 -17.92 35.82
C PHE A 545 3.00 -16.76 34.90
N TYR A 546 2.91 -17.01 33.59
CA TYR A 546 2.49 -16.01 32.60
C TYR A 546 1.03 -15.58 32.80
N ALA A 547 0.12 -16.52 33.08
CA ALA A 547 -1.27 -16.22 33.40
C ALA A 547 -1.41 -15.37 34.68
N ALA A 548 -0.64 -15.69 35.73
CA ALA A 548 -0.57 -14.89 36.95
C ALA A 548 0.00 -13.48 36.69
N TRP A 549 1.02 -13.35 35.83
CA TRP A 549 1.54 -12.04 35.43
C TRP A 549 0.53 -11.23 34.63
N LEU A 550 -0.19 -11.84 33.67
CA LEU A 550 -1.30 -11.21 32.94
C LEU A 550 -2.47 -10.83 33.85
N TRP A 551 -2.72 -11.60 34.92
CA TRP A 551 -3.72 -11.27 35.94
C TRP A 551 -3.35 -10.00 36.70
N ARG A 552 -2.06 -9.81 37.02
CA ARG A 552 -1.54 -8.58 37.64
C ARG A 552 -1.42 -7.42 36.63
N GLN A 553 -1.03 -7.70 35.39
CA GLN A 553 -0.70 -6.72 34.33
C GLN A 553 -1.19 -7.19 32.96
N SER A 554 -2.39 -6.76 32.53
CA SER A 554 -3.00 -7.20 31.26
C SER A 554 -2.25 -6.72 30.00
N ALA A 555 -1.23 -5.87 30.15
CA ALA A 555 -0.34 -5.43 29.07
C ALA A 555 0.92 -6.31 28.90
N ALA A 556 1.18 -7.29 29.79
CA ALA A 556 2.42 -8.06 29.79
C ALA A 556 2.66 -8.85 28.48
N TRP A 557 1.59 -9.27 27.78
CA TRP A 557 1.70 -9.96 26.49
C TRP A 557 2.39 -9.13 25.41
N LEU A 558 2.29 -7.80 25.46
CA LEU A 558 2.98 -6.92 24.51
C LEU A 558 4.50 -6.97 24.67
N LEU A 559 5.01 -7.37 25.85
CA LEU A 559 6.42 -7.63 26.06
C LEU A 559 6.74 -9.10 25.74
N VAL A 560 5.95 -10.05 26.26
CA VAL A 560 6.25 -11.48 26.20
C VAL A 560 6.11 -12.05 24.78
N ILE A 561 5.03 -11.77 24.05
CA ILE A 561 4.79 -12.36 22.72
C ILE A 561 5.91 -11.98 21.71
N PRO A 562 6.36 -10.71 21.61
CA PRO A 562 7.51 -10.35 20.78
C PRO A 562 8.85 -10.99 21.17
N VAL A 563 9.03 -11.36 22.44
CA VAL A 563 10.21 -12.10 22.92
C VAL A 563 10.12 -13.58 22.53
N LEU A 564 8.95 -14.20 22.67
CA LEU A 564 8.74 -15.63 22.38
C LEU A 564 8.80 -15.95 20.88
N VAL A 565 8.38 -15.04 20.00
CA VAL A 565 8.39 -15.27 18.53
C VAL A 565 9.74 -15.80 18.01
N PRO A 566 10.90 -15.18 18.31
CA PRO A 566 12.22 -15.69 17.92
C PRO A 566 12.89 -16.64 18.92
N THR A 567 12.39 -16.81 20.15
CA THR A 567 13.09 -17.59 21.21
C THR A 567 12.43 -18.91 21.61
N LEU A 568 11.13 -19.10 21.36
CA LEU A 568 10.40 -20.30 21.76
C LEU A 568 9.75 -20.99 20.56
N ASN A 569 10.36 -22.07 20.08
CA ASN A 569 9.83 -22.91 19.02
C ASN A 569 10.44 -24.32 19.11
N LEU A 570 9.63 -25.31 19.51
CA LEU A 570 10.09 -26.69 19.70
C LEU A 570 9.56 -27.65 18.63
N SER A 571 9.09 -27.17 17.46
CA SER A 571 8.57 -28.02 16.38
C SER A 571 9.52 -29.16 15.96
N LEU A 572 10.84 -28.93 15.97
CA LEU A 572 11.86 -29.93 15.62
C LEU A 572 11.97 -31.06 16.67
N TYR A 573 11.45 -30.85 17.88
CA TYR A 573 11.40 -31.85 18.95
C TYR A 573 9.99 -32.46 19.10
N THR A 574 8.93 -31.75 18.74
CA THR A 574 7.53 -32.20 18.91
C THR A 574 6.93 -32.82 17.66
N GLY A 575 7.43 -32.49 16.47
CA GLY A 575 6.82 -32.80 15.17
C GLY A 575 5.65 -31.88 14.77
N ARG A 576 5.38 -30.81 15.54
CA ARG A 576 4.20 -29.95 15.36
C ARG A 576 4.53 -28.62 14.69
N PHE A 577 4.03 -28.42 13.46
CA PHE A 577 4.16 -27.16 12.72
C PHE A 577 2.86 -26.34 12.62
N PHE A 578 1.70 -26.98 12.73
CA PHE A 578 0.40 -26.31 12.54
C PHE A 578 -0.04 -25.56 13.81
N PHE A 579 0.22 -26.14 14.98
CA PHE A 579 -0.10 -25.59 16.30
C PHE A 579 1.10 -25.80 17.23
N ASP A 580 1.70 -24.72 17.71
CA ASP A 580 3.01 -24.71 18.39
C ASP A 580 2.94 -24.13 19.83
N GLU A 581 4.09 -24.01 20.50
CA GLU A 581 4.12 -23.48 21.87
C GLU A 581 3.66 -22.02 21.96
N LEU A 582 3.87 -21.21 20.93
CA LEU A 582 3.46 -19.80 20.91
C LEU A 582 1.92 -19.69 20.87
N ASP A 583 1.23 -20.58 20.15
CA ASP A 583 -0.23 -20.63 20.14
C ASP A 583 -0.81 -20.86 21.55
N LEU A 584 -0.13 -21.61 22.43
CA LEU A 584 -0.56 -21.77 23.84
C LEU A 584 -0.39 -20.48 24.66
N PHE A 585 0.71 -19.73 24.46
CA PHE A 585 0.86 -18.42 25.11
C PHE A 585 -0.17 -17.41 24.56
N LEU A 586 -0.54 -17.50 23.28
CA LEU A 586 -1.59 -16.69 22.67
C LEU A 586 -2.98 -17.05 23.24
N LEU A 587 -3.31 -18.33 23.35
CA LEU A 587 -4.55 -18.80 24.00
C LEU A 587 -4.63 -18.37 25.48
N ALA A 588 -3.55 -18.53 26.26
CA ALA A 588 -3.48 -18.04 27.63
C ALA A 588 -3.70 -16.52 27.73
N THR A 589 -3.18 -15.76 26.76
CA THR A 589 -3.40 -14.31 26.65
C THR A 589 -4.88 -13.97 26.44
N VAL A 590 -5.56 -14.66 25.51
CA VAL A 590 -7.00 -14.48 25.29
C VAL A 590 -7.79 -14.89 26.53
N ALA A 591 -7.50 -16.05 27.11
CA ALA A 591 -8.21 -16.61 28.25
C ALA A 591 -8.18 -15.66 29.46
N VAL A 592 -7.01 -15.16 29.86
CA VAL A 592 -6.87 -14.25 31.01
C VAL A 592 -7.51 -12.89 30.75
N ILE A 593 -7.44 -12.35 29.53
CA ILE A 593 -8.10 -11.07 29.21
C ILE A 593 -9.63 -11.23 29.13
N ALA A 594 -10.14 -12.39 28.69
CA ALA A 594 -11.57 -12.72 28.69
C ALA A 594 -12.12 -12.97 30.10
N LEU A 595 -11.35 -13.60 31.00
CA LEU A 595 -11.68 -13.67 32.43
C LEU A 595 -11.74 -12.28 33.09
N ARG A 596 -10.89 -11.35 32.66
CA ARG A 596 -10.85 -9.97 33.16
C ARG A 596 -11.79 -9.01 32.41
N TRP A 597 -12.73 -9.53 31.62
CA TRP A 597 -13.58 -8.70 30.76
C TRP A 597 -14.44 -7.71 31.54
N GLN A 598 -14.43 -6.46 31.06
CA GLN A 598 -15.37 -5.41 31.44
C GLN A 598 -16.06 -4.87 30.19
N ALA A 599 -17.39 -4.90 30.17
CA ALA A 599 -18.19 -4.18 29.19
C ALA A 599 -18.12 -2.65 29.41
N GLY A 600 -18.74 -1.87 28.51
CA GLY A 600 -18.65 -0.40 28.51
C GLY A 600 -17.32 0.19 28.06
N ARG A 601 -16.22 -0.59 28.02
CA ARG A 601 -14.92 -0.11 27.52
C ARG A 601 -14.93 0.10 25.99
N GLY A 602 -14.58 1.33 25.59
CA GLY A 602 -14.66 1.80 24.20
C GLY A 602 -13.69 1.15 23.21
N ILE A 603 -13.93 1.41 21.92
CA ILE A 603 -13.19 0.80 20.80
C ILE A 603 -11.84 1.49 20.56
N VAL A 604 -10.77 0.71 20.37
CA VAL A 604 -9.48 1.22 19.90
C VAL A 604 -9.64 1.73 18.46
N SER A 605 -9.60 3.06 18.30
CA SER A 605 -9.98 3.70 17.06
C SER A 605 -8.82 3.81 16.05
N LEU A 606 -9.14 3.48 14.79
CA LEU A 606 -8.26 3.62 13.64
C LEU A 606 -8.76 4.74 12.70
N PRO A 607 -7.88 5.34 11.87
CA PRO A 607 -8.32 6.21 10.78
C PRO A 607 -9.28 5.45 9.85
N ARG A 608 -10.43 6.05 9.50
CA ARG A 608 -11.48 5.40 8.69
C ARG A 608 -10.96 4.71 7.41
N THR A 609 -9.95 5.26 6.74
CA THR A 609 -9.33 4.65 5.54
C THR A 609 -8.58 3.36 5.84
N VAL A 610 -7.89 3.28 6.98
CA VAL A 610 -7.18 2.06 7.42
C VAL A 610 -8.18 1.04 7.96
N ALA A 611 -9.21 1.48 8.69
CA ALA A 611 -10.28 0.61 9.17
C ALA A 611 -11.04 -0.07 8.00
N TRP A 612 -11.38 0.69 6.95
CA TRP A 612 -12.00 0.12 5.74
C TRP A 612 -11.07 -0.83 4.99
N ALA A 613 -9.81 -0.48 4.77
CA ALA A 613 -8.85 -1.37 4.11
C ALA A 613 -8.62 -2.66 4.91
N LEU A 614 -8.55 -2.57 6.25
CA LEU A 614 -8.45 -3.72 7.14
C LEU A 614 -9.70 -4.60 7.07
N ALA A 615 -10.90 -4.02 7.03
CA ALA A 615 -12.14 -4.77 6.93
C ALA A 615 -12.27 -5.52 5.59
N VAL A 616 -11.91 -4.88 4.47
CA VAL A 616 -11.91 -5.54 3.15
C VAL A 616 -10.83 -6.62 3.06
N PHE A 617 -9.63 -6.38 3.60
CA PHE A 617 -8.58 -7.42 3.65
C PHE A 617 -8.95 -8.58 4.59
N ALA A 618 -9.59 -8.31 5.73
CA ALA A 618 -10.09 -9.36 6.62
C ALA A 618 -11.21 -10.20 5.98
N LEU A 619 -12.10 -9.58 5.21
CA LEU A 619 -13.10 -10.28 4.40
C LEU A 619 -12.44 -11.13 3.31
N SER A 620 -11.43 -10.61 2.62
CA SER A 620 -10.62 -11.35 1.65
C SER A 620 -9.95 -12.58 2.27
N VAL A 621 -9.31 -12.42 3.43
CA VAL A 621 -8.73 -13.53 4.20
C VAL A 621 -9.81 -14.55 4.60
N ALA A 622 -10.99 -14.11 5.03
CA ALA A 622 -12.07 -15.03 5.42
C ALA A 622 -12.61 -15.84 4.23
N ILE A 623 -12.82 -15.21 3.06
CA ILE A 623 -13.26 -15.91 1.84
C ILE A 623 -12.18 -16.89 1.36
N SER A 624 -10.93 -16.43 1.27
CA SER A 624 -9.80 -17.25 0.84
C SER A 624 -9.45 -18.38 1.82
N LEU A 625 -9.71 -18.19 3.12
CA LEU A 625 -9.65 -19.27 4.12
C LEU A 625 -10.76 -20.31 3.88
N GLY A 626 -11.98 -19.87 3.57
CA GLY A 626 -13.09 -20.77 3.21
C GLY A 626 -12.78 -21.62 1.97
N ILE A 627 -12.23 -21.00 0.91
CA ILE A 627 -11.75 -21.69 -0.30
C ILE A 627 -10.60 -22.64 0.04
N GLY A 628 -9.61 -22.16 0.81
CA GLY A 628 -8.43 -22.94 1.19
C GLY A 628 -8.76 -24.17 2.06
N LEU A 629 -9.75 -24.06 2.94
CA LEU A 629 -10.12 -25.12 3.89
C LEU A 629 -11.07 -26.18 3.32
N LEU A 630 -11.86 -25.88 2.28
CA LEU A 630 -12.92 -26.76 1.77
C LEU A 630 -12.52 -27.57 0.52
N PRO A 631 -12.95 -28.84 0.38
CA PRO A 631 -13.70 -29.65 1.36
C PRO A 631 -12.85 -29.99 2.59
N LEU A 632 -13.49 -30.23 3.74
CA LEU A 632 -12.78 -30.62 4.96
C LEU A 632 -12.14 -32.01 4.78
N PRO A 633 -10.81 -32.17 4.96
CA PRO A 633 -10.15 -33.47 4.94
C PRO A 633 -10.56 -34.33 6.15
N PRO A 634 -10.35 -35.66 6.10
CA PRO A 634 -10.47 -36.50 7.29
C PRO A 634 -9.48 -36.06 8.38
N ALA A 635 -9.88 -36.17 9.64
CA ALA A 635 -9.03 -35.92 10.80
C ALA A 635 -8.18 -37.16 11.14
N ASP A 636 -7.27 -37.51 10.24
CA ASP A 636 -6.38 -38.68 10.34
C ASP A 636 -4.98 -38.33 10.87
N ALA A 637 -4.05 -39.30 10.83
CA ALA A 637 -2.66 -39.11 11.25
C ALA A 637 -1.85 -38.17 10.32
N ASN A 638 -2.37 -37.81 9.15
CA ASN A 638 -1.70 -36.98 8.14
C ASN A 638 -2.21 -35.53 8.13
N ALA A 639 -3.42 -35.30 8.65
CA ALA A 639 -4.16 -34.03 8.64
C ALA A 639 -3.35 -32.77 9.01
N LEU A 640 -2.45 -32.87 9.98
CA LEU A 640 -1.63 -31.76 10.49
C LEU A 640 -0.11 -31.98 10.32
N VAL A 641 0.27 -32.88 9.41
CA VAL A 641 1.67 -33.22 9.12
C VAL A 641 2.16 -32.52 7.84
N HIS A 642 1.36 -32.54 6.77
CA HIS A 642 1.82 -32.15 5.44
C HIS A 642 1.15 -30.87 4.89
N TYR A 643 1.93 -30.01 4.23
CA TYR A 643 1.44 -28.72 3.72
C TYR A 643 0.56 -28.83 2.45
N THR A 644 0.43 -30.02 1.85
CA THR A 644 -0.59 -30.30 0.82
C THR A 644 -1.96 -30.66 1.40
N ASN A 645 -2.15 -30.64 2.72
CA ASN A 645 -3.47 -30.82 3.34
C ASN A 645 -4.24 -29.47 3.41
N ASN A 646 -5.56 -29.48 3.17
CA ASN A 646 -6.38 -28.26 3.20
C ASN A 646 -6.35 -27.52 4.56
N TYR A 647 -6.06 -28.23 5.66
CA TYR A 647 -5.84 -27.62 6.98
C TYR A 647 -4.64 -26.64 7.00
N ASN A 648 -3.75 -26.66 6.01
CA ASN A 648 -2.68 -25.67 5.88
C ASN A 648 -3.22 -24.24 5.74
N ALA A 649 -4.46 -24.07 5.24
CA ALA A 649 -5.15 -22.77 5.23
C ALA A 649 -5.30 -22.16 6.63
N LEU A 650 -5.51 -22.98 7.68
CA LEU A 650 -5.56 -22.53 9.07
C LEU A 650 -4.19 -22.05 9.56
N ARG A 651 -3.12 -22.80 9.23
CA ARG A 651 -1.73 -22.42 9.55
C ARG A 651 -1.38 -21.08 8.92
N ASP A 652 -1.73 -20.88 7.66
CA ASP A 652 -1.51 -19.64 6.90
C ASP A 652 -2.27 -18.46 7.52
N ALA A 653 -3.57 -18.64 7.82
CA ALA A 653 -4.42 -17.57 8.32
C ALA A 653 -4.10 -17.17 9.77
N LYS A 654 -3.62 -18.09 10.62
CA LYS A 654 -3.56 -17.86 12.08
C LYS A 654 -2.75 -16.62 12.47
N GLY A 655 -1.68 -16.28 11.75
CA GLY A 655 -0.84 -15.10 12.06
C GLY A 655 -1.63 -13.78 12.03
N PHE A 656 -2.41 -13.57 10.98
CA PHE A 656 -3.27 -12.39 10.83
C PHE A 656 -4.46 -12.42 11.80
N LEU A 657 -5.09 -13.59 11.99
CA LEU A 657 -6.22 -13.76 12.91
C LEU A 657 -5.81 -13.49 14.36
N TRP A 658 -4.64 -13.98 14.80
CA TRP A 658 -4.06 -13.67 16.10
C TRP A 658 -3.77 -12.17 16.26
N ALA A 659 -3.24 -11.50 15.22
CA ALA A 659 -2.98 -10.07 15.25
C ALA A 659 -4.27 -9.24 15.40
N LEU A 660 -5.33 -9.59 14.65
CA LEU A 660 -6.65 -8.98 14.79
C LEU A 660 -7.24 -9.19 16.19
N LEU A 661 -7.19 -10.42 16.71
CA LEU A 661 -7.75 -10.77 18.02
C LEU A 661 -7.02 -10.02 19.14
N LEU A 662 -5.69 -10.06 19.18
CA LEU A 662 -4.89 -9.32 20.15
C LEU A 662 -5.10 -7.80 20.05
N PHE A 663 -5.22 -7.24 18.84
CA PHE A 663 -5.55 -5.84 18.66
C PHE A 663 -6.97 -5.50 19.19
N ALA A 664 -7.95 -6.39 18.98
CA ALA A 664 -9.30 -6.24 19.51
C ALA A 664 -9.38 -6.42 21.05
N LEU A 665 -8.41 -7.08 21.67
CA LEU A 665 -8.28 -7.21 23.14
C LEU A 665 -7.68 -5.96 23.80
N LEU A 666 -7.01 -5.07 23.05
CA LEU A 666 -6.43 -3.82 23.59
C LEU A 666 -7.48 -2.91 24.28
N ARG A 667 -8.77 -3.04 23.96
CA ARG A 667 -9.86 -2.31 24.66
C ARG A 667 -10.00 -2.68 26.15
N GLN A 668 -9.43 -3.80 26.59
CA GLN A 668 -9.34 -4.18 28.00
C GLN A 668 -8.08 -3.63 28.71
N SER A 669 -7.29 -2.80 28.03
CA SER A 669 -6.29 -1.93 28.67
C SER A 669 -6.95 -0.75 29.40
N GLN A 670 -6.26 -0.22 30.42
CA GLN A 670 -6.51 1.11 30.98
C GLN A 670 -5.48 2.16 30.50
N LEU A 671 -4.33 1.70 30.00
CA LEU A 671 -3.28 2.54 29.42
C LEU A 671 -3.60 2.91 27.96
N SER A 672 -3.17 4.09 27.53
CA SER A 672 -3.25 4.53 26.13
C SER A 672 -2.46 3.60 25.20
N VAL A 673 -2.82 3.55 23.91
CA VAL A 673 -2.08 2.72 22.94
C VAL A 673 -0.62 3.17 22.79
N GLU A 674 -0.34 4.47 22.99
CA GLU A 674 1.02 5.00 23.02
C GLU A 674 1.80 4.52 24.25
N ASP A 675 1.20 4.55 25.45
CA ASP A 675 1.78 4.00 26.67
C ASP A 675 2.04 2.50 26.57
N LEU A 676 1.09 1.74 26.03
CA LEU A 676 1.24 0.30 25.78
C LEU A 676 2.42 0.02 24.85
N MET A 677 2.52 0.77 23.76
CA MET A 677 3.58 0.64 22.77
C MET A 677 4.96 0.99 23.37
N GLN A 678 5.07 2.12 24.07
CA GLN A 678 6.34 2.60 24.62
C GLN A 678 6.79 1.84 25.87
N ARG A 679 5.87 1.38 26.73
CA ARG A 679 6.21 0.72 28.01
C ARG A 679 6.38 -0.79 27.90
N TRP A 680 5.73 -1.45 26.93
CA TRP A 680 5.73 -2.93 26.83
C TRP A 680 6.19 -3.43 25.44
N PHE A 681 5.60 -2.92 24.35
CA PHE A 681 5.87 -3.45 23.00
C PHE A 681 7.28 -3.16 22.48
N VAL A 682 7.76 -1.91 22.61
CA VAL A 682 9.12 -1.53 22.20
C VAL A 682 10.20 -2.30 22.99
N PRO A 683 10.12 -2.41 24.33
CA PRO A 683 10.98 -3.32 25.10
C PRO A 683 10.87 -4.78 24.64
N GLY A 684 9.66 -5.30 24.38
CA GLY A 684 9.45 -6.67 23.92
C GLY A 684 10.17 -6.97 22.60
N MET A 685 9.97 -6.14 21.58
CA MET A 685 10.65 -6.27 20.28
C MET A 685 12.18 -6.16 20.41
N ALA A 686 12.69 -5.26 21.27
CA ALA A 686 14.13 -5.10 21.49
C ALA A 686 14.74 -6.27 22.27
N LEU A 687 14.04 -6.82 23.27
CA LEU A 687 14.47 -8.02 24.00
C LEU A 687 14.40 -9.29 23.12
N GLY A 688 13.39 -9.40 22.26
CA GLY A 688 13.31 -10.46 21.25
C GLY A 688 14.46 -10.38 20.24
N LEU A 689 14.85 -9.17 19.82
CA LEU A 689 16.04 -8.97 18.99
C LEU A 689 17.34 -9.36 19.71
N THR A 690 17.49 -9.02 21.00
CA THR A 690 18.64 -9.48 21.81
C THR A 690 18.68 -11.01 21.93
N GLY A 691 17.53 -11.65 22.13
CA GLY A 691 17.41 -13.11 22.15
C GLY A 691 17.80 -13.74 20.80
N ALA A 692 17.26 -13.22 19.70
CA ALA A 692 17.62 -13.65 18.34
C ALA A 692 19.12 -13.48 18.07
N ALA A 693 19.70 -12.32 18.41
CA ALA A 693 21.12 -12.03 18.26
C ALA A 693 22.00 -12.99 19.09
N GLY A 694 21.59 -13.34 20.31
CA GLY A 694 22.25 -14.36 21.13
C GLY A 694 22.22 -15.75 20.50
N VAL A 695 21.06 -16.17 19.95
CA VAL A 695 20.94 -17.43 19.20
C VAL A 695 21.82 -17.43 17.95
N VAL A 696 21.90 -16.31 17.21
CA VAL A 696 22.75 -16.20 16.01
C VAL A 696 24.23 -16.35 16.34
N LEU A 697 24.71 -15.70 17.43
CA LEU A 697 26.08 -15.89 17.89
C LEU A 697 26.34 -17.32 18.36
N TRP A 698 25.41 -17.93 19.08
CA TRP A 698 25.50 -19.32 19.52
C TRP A 698 25.55 -20.30 18.32
N GLU A 699 24.65 -20.15 17.35
CA GLU A 699 24.58 -21.00 16.17
C GLU A 699 25.86 -20.90 15.34
N ARG A 700 26.36 -19.68 15.11
CA ARG A 700 27.63 -19.45 14.43
C ARG A 700 28.81 -20.00 15.21
N ALA A 701 28.88 -19.81 16.54
CA ALA A 701 29.96 -20.35 17.36
C ALA A 701 29.96 -21.89 17.44
N ALA A 702 28.79 -22.53 17.40
CA ALA A 702 28.64 -23.98 17.47
C ALA A 702 28.93 -24.69 16.14
N TYR A 703 28.47 -24.15 15.00
CA TYR A 703 28.57 -24.82 13.70
C TYR A 703 29.84 -24.40 12.92
N PRO A 704 29.88 -23.32 12.11
CA PRO A 704 31.06 -22.96 11.30
C PRO A 704 32.18 -22.23 12.09
N GLY A 705 31.86 -21.61 13.24
CA GLY A 705 32.71 -20.63 13.91
C GLY A 705 32.26 -19.18 13.62
N LEU A 706 32.62 -18.25 14.52
CA LEU A 706 32.15 -16.86 14.42
C LEU A 706 32.73 -16.11 13.20
N PHE A 707 34.00 -16.32 12.87
CA PHE A 707 34.71 -15.57 11.83
C PHE A 707 34.98 -16.36 10.54
N ASP A 708 34.47 -17.59 10.43
CA ASP A 708 34.54 -18.38 9.19
C ASP A 708 33.47 -17.90 8.20
N PHE A 709 33.89 -17.32 7.08
CA PHE A 709 33.00 -16.89 5.99
C PHE A 709 33.19 -17.71 4.71
N GLU A 710 33.97 -18.78 4.76
CA GLU A 710 34.27 -19.68 3.63
C GLU A 710 33.29 -20.86 3.59
N ILE A 711 32.95 -21.43 4.75
CA ILE A 711 31.97 -22.50 4.87
C ILE A 711 30.57 -21.93 4.54
N ARG A 712 29.89 -22.59 3.59
CA ARG A 712 28.55 -22.24 3.08
C ARG A 712 27.42 -22.59 4.08
N TYR A 713 27.54 -22.15 5.33
CA TYR A 713 26.54 -22.35 6.38
C TYR A 713 25.61 -21.12 6.51
N ARG A 714 24.33 -21.29 6.14
CA ARG A 714 23.29 -20.27 6.35
C ARG A 714 22.62 -20.45 7.71
N ILE A 715 22.66 -19.41 8.54
CA ILE A 715 21.99 -19.42 9.85
C ILE A 715 20.46 -19.58 9.74
N SER A 716 19.84 -20.13 10.78
CA SER A 716 18.38 -20.33 10.85
C SER A 716 17.73 -19.75 12.12
N GLY A 717 18.49 -19.47 13.17
CA GLY A 717 17.95 -19.11 14.48
C GLY A 717 17.07 -20.22 15.06
N LEU A 718 16.05 -19.86 15.84
CA LEU A 718 14.99 -20.80 16.27
C LEU A 718 13.73 -20.73 15.38
N PHE A 719 13.88 -20.25 14.14
CA PHE A 719 12.79 -20.28 13.16
C PHE A 719 12.72 -21.67 12.50
N THR A 720 11.96 -22.57 13.11
CA THR A 720 11.79 -23.94 12.60
C THR A 720 11.18 -23.99 11.21
N ASP A 721 10.46 -22.93 10.80
CA ASP A 721 10.03 -22.63 9.41
C ASP A 721 11.14 -22.78 8.35
N MET A 722 12.41 -22.68 8.75
CA MET A 722 13.60 -22.86 7.89
C MET A 722 13.84 -24.32 7.44
N HIS A 723 13.10 -25.31 7.96
CA HIS A 723 13.19 -26.71 7.50
C HIS A 723 12.83 -26.90 6.00
N VAL A 724 12.03 -25.97 5.44
CA VAL A 724 11.80 -25.81 3.99
C VAL A 724 12.27 -24.43 3.48
N GLY A 725 13.38 -23.91 4.01
CA GLY A 725 14.02 -22.66 3.56
C GLY A 725 13.28 -21.35 3.91
N GLY A 726 13.22 -20.41 2.96
CA GLY A 726 12.58 -19.10 3.16
C GLY A 726 13.43 -18.06 3.91
N PRO A 727 12.83 -16.94 4.36
CA PRO A 727 13.56 -15.74 4.82
C PRO A 727 13.41 -15.41 6.33
N SER A 728 13.02 -16.38 7.15
CA SER A 728 12.36 -16.06 8.44
C SER A 728 13.27 -15.34 9.45
N ILE A 729 14.55 -15.71 9.51
CA ILE A 729 15.50 -15.09 10.43
C ILE A 729 15.88 -13.67 9.98
N GLU A 730 16.23 -13.44 8.72
CA GLU A 730 16.55 -12.09 8.23
C GLU A 730 15.35 -11.15 8.26
N ALA A 731 14.14 -11.65 7.96
CA ALA A 731 12.92 -10.85 8.04
C ALA A 731 12.64 -10.40 9.48
N TYR A 732 12.87 -11.26 10.49
CA TYR A 732 12.78 -10.87 11.89
C TYR A 732 13.84 -9.81 12.27
N LEU A 733 15.11 -10.03 11.90
CA LEU A 733 16.20 -9.10 12.20
C LEU A 733 15.93 -7.70 11.61
N VAL A 734 15.48 -7.64 10.35
CA VAL A 734 15.08 -6.40 9.66
C VAL A 734 13.87 -5.74 10.35
N MET A 735 12.83 -6.50 10.69
CA MET A 735 11.61 -6.00 11.34
C MET A 735 11.88 -5.46 12.74
N ALA A 736 12.77 -6.10 13.51
CA ALA A 736 13.01 -5.79 14.92
C ALA A 736 14.11 -4.73 15.14
N THR A 737 15.08 -4.57 14.22
CA THR A 737 16.17 -3.57 14.31
C THR A 737 15.71 -2.15 14.66
N PRO A 738 14.64 -1.59 14.06
CA PRO A 738 14.16 -0.25 14.40
C PRO A 738 13.73 -0.10 15.87
N PHE A 739 13.33 -1.19 16.53
CA PHE A 739 12.86 -1.16 17.92
C PHE A 739 14.01 -1.03 18.93
N ALA A 740 15.20 -1.55 18.64
CA ALA A 740 16.37 -1.33 19.48
C ALA A 740 16.78 0.16 19.48
N LEU A 741 16.80 0.79 18.30
CA LEU A 741 17.05 2.24 18.16
C LEU A 741 15.93 3.09 18.78
N LEU A 742 14.67 2.68 18.66
CA LEU A 742 13.54 3.33 19.32
C LEU A 742 13.61 3.22 20.85
N TRP A 743 14.02 2.07 21.39
CA TRP A 743 14.21 1.90 22.83
C TRP A 743 15.36 2.78 23.34
N ALA A 744 16.49 2.79 22.64
CA ALA A 744 17.61 3.69 22.94
C ALA A 744 17.20 5.18 22.92
N TRP A 745 16.35 5.59 21.98
CA TRP A 745 15.78 6.94 21.92
C TRP A 745 14.89 7.28 23.13
N GLN A 746 14.05 6.34 23.57
CA GLN A 746 13.21 6.51 24.76
C GLN A 746 14.04 6.63 26.04
N ARG A 747 15.19 5.95 26.12
CA ARG A 747 16.12 6.03 27.26
C ARG A 747 16.93 7.33 27.19
N ARG A 748 16.66 8.27 28.09
CA ARG A 748 17.30 9.60 28.11
C ARG A 748 18.76 9.62 28.58
N HIS A 749 19.41 8.48 28.80
CA HIS A 749 20.81 8.38 29.24
C HIS A 749 21.69 7.81 28.12
N TRP A 750 22.82 8.46 27.85
CA TRP A 750 23.68 8.18 26.69
C TRP A 750 24.26 6.75 26.71
N ALA A 751 24.50 6.17 27.90
CA ALA A 751 25.06 4.82 28.01
C ALA A 751 24.20 3.73 27.35
N TRP A 752 22.90 3.95 27.09
CA TRP A 752 22.07 3.03 26.32
C TRP A 752 22.45 2.95 24.83
N GLN A 753 23.23 3.90 24.31
CA GLN A 753 23.77 3.83 22.95
C GLN A 753 24.86 2.74 22.82
N ILE A 754 25.55 2.36 23.91
CA ILE A 754 26.59 1.33 23.91
C ILE A 754 26.02 -0.08 23.65
N PRO A 755 25.05 -0.61 24.45
CA PRO A 755 24.48 -1.93 24.17
C PRO A 755 23.66 -1.94 22.87
N THR A 756 23.06 -0.80 22.46
CA THR A 756 22.41 -0.70 21.15
C THR A 756 23.41 -0.74 20.00
N LEU A 757 24.59 -0.11 20.12
CA LEU A 757 25.68 -0.24 19.14
C LEU A 757 26.14 -1.69 19.04
N GLY A 758 26.43 -2.34 20.17
CA GLY A 758 26.82 -3.76 20.20
C GLY A 758 25.77 -4.68 19.59
N LEU A 759 24.49 -4.48 19.92
CA LEU A 759 23.39 -5.24 19.33
C LEU A 759 23.28 -5.00 17.82
N LEU A 760 23.45 -3.75 17.34
CA LEU A 760 23.45 -3.45 15.90
C LEU A 760 24.62 -4.12 15.16
N VAL A 761 25.81 -4.22 15.76
CA VAL A 761 26.94 -4.97 15.19
C VAL A 761 26.56 -6.45 15.01
N ILE A 762 26.05 -7.09 16.08
CA ILE A 762 25.66 -8.51 16.06
C ILE A 762 24.53 -8.77 15.06
N VAL A 763 23.56 -7.84 14.97
CA VAL A 763 22.40 -7.98 14.07
C VAL A 763 22.77 -7.74 12.60
N LEU A 764 23.67 -6.80 12.30
CA LEU A 764 24.16 -6.60 10.93
C LEU A 764 25.07 -7.73 10.47
N TYR A 765 25.97 -8.21 11.34
CA TYR A 765 26.69 -9.49 11.15
C TYR A 765 25.71 -10.63 10.88
N GLY A 766 24.67 -10.76 11.71
CA GLY A 766 23.64 -11.79 11.60
C GLY A 766 22.91 -11.76 10.26
N VAL A 767 22.52 -10.56 9.79
CA VAL A 767 21.91 -10.40 8.46
C VAL A 767 22.88 -10.82 7.35
N VAL A 768 24.17 -10.50 7.40
CA VAL A 768 25.11 -10.92 6.34
C VAL A 768 25.34 -12.44 6.35
N VAL A 769 25.47 -13.09 7.51
CA VAL A 769 25.62 -14.57 7.56
C VAL A 769 24.32 -15.36 7.29
N THR A 770 23.21 -14.68 6.96
CA THR A 770 22.06 -15.32 6.28
C THR A 770 22.31 -15.54 4.79
N TYR A 771 23.34 -14.89 4.22
CA TYR A 771 23.68 -14.89 2.80
C TYR A 771 22.49 -14.59 1.86
N SER A 772 21.57 -13.73 2.34
CA SER A 772 20.26 -13.48 1.74
C SER A 772 20.12 -12.06 1.19
N ARG A 773 20.07 -11.95 -0.14
CA ARG A 773 19.86 -10.69 -0.87
C ARG A 773 18.60 -9.94 -0.43
N ALA A 774 17.53 -10.68 -0.15
CA ALA A 774 16.27 -10.14 0.35
C ALA A 774 16.44 -9.48 1.73
N GLY A 775 17.16 -10.14 2.65
CA GLY A 775 17.53 -9.59 3.96
C GLY A 775 18.39 -8.33 3.87
N TYR A 776 19.36 -8.30 2.94
CA TYR A 776 20.22 -7.14 2.73
C TYR A 776 19.41 -5.92 2.27
N LEU A 777 18.55 -6.11 1.25
CA LEU A 777 17.66 -5.05 0.73
C LEU A 777 16.70 -4.56 1.82
N GLY A 778 16.09 -5.47 2.58
CA GLY A 778 15.22 -5.13 3.71
C GLY A 778 15.92 -4.27 4.76
N MET A 779 17.17 -4.61 5.10
CA MET A 779 17.97 -3.84 6.06
C MET A 779 18.32 -2.45 5.52
N VAL A 780 18.79 -2.34 4.27
CA VAL A 780 19.10 -1.05 3.62
C VAL A 780 17.88 -0.13 3.59
N VAL A 781 16.69 -0.66 3.25
CA VAL A 781 15.43 0.09 3.26
C VAL A 781 15.06 0.54 4.69
N ALA A 782 15.16 -0.35 5.69
CA ALA A 782 14.87 -0.01 7.07
C ALA A 782 15.79 1.11 7.60
N LEU A 783 17.11 0.97 7.39
CA LEU A 783 18.10 1.96 7.83
C LEU A 783 17.95 3.31 7.10
N GLY A 784 17.66 3.29 5.79
CA GLY A 784 17.38 4.50 5.01
C GLY A 784 16.15 5.27 5.52
N VAL A 785 15.07 4.57 5.89
CA VAL A 785 13.88 5.18 6.49
C VAL A 785 14.16 5.75 7.89
N ILE A 786 14.95 5.06 8.71
CA ILE A 786 15.40 5.57 10.02
C ILE A 786 16.23 6.84 9.85
N LEU A 787 17.21 6.84 8.93
CA LEU A 787 18.07 7.99 8.64
C LEU A 787 17.24 9.20 8.18
N ALA A 788 16.34 9.02 7.22
CA ALA A 788 15.46 10.08 6.74
C ALA A 788 14.54 10.63 7.86
N GLY A 789 13.98 9.76 8.70
CA GLY A 789 13.15 10.15 9.85
C GLY A 789 13.94 10.87 10.96
N ALA A 790 15.17 10.44 11.23
CA ALA A 790 16.06 11.07 12.19
C ALA A 790 16.54 12.45 11.71
N LEU A 791 16.86 12.60 10.42
CA LEU A 791 17.17 13.90 9.80
C LEU A 791 15.97 14.86 9.88
N ALA A 792 14.77 14.40 9.54
CA ALA A 792 13.55 15.19 9.71
C ALA A 792 13.31 15.60 11.17
N GLY A 793 13.59 14.71 12.12
CA GLY A 793 13.54 15.00 13.56
C GLY A 793 14.61 15.99 14.03
N ALA A 794 15.85 15.88 13.55
CA ALA A 794 16.95 16.77 13.88
C ALA A 794 16.73 18.20 13.33
N VAL A 795 16.07 18.34 12.17
CA VAL A 795 15.65 19.63 11.61
C VAL A 795 14.45 20.22 12.36
N ALA A 796 13.54 19.38 12.89
CA ALA A 796 12.36 19.82 13.63
C ALA A 796 12.64 20.20 15.10
N LEU A 797 13.62 19.57 15.74
CA LEU A 797 13.91 19.71 17.18
C LEU A 797 15.03 20.71 17.49
N ARG A 798 14.99 21.28 18.69
CA ARG A 798 15.99 22.23 19.21
C ARG A 798 16.75 21.66 20.42
N GLY A 799 17.90 22.24 20.73
CA GLY A 799 18.75 21.84 21.86
C GLY A 799 19.37 20.45 21.71
N SER A 800 19.77 19.85 22.83
CA SER A 800 20.51 18.57 22.88
C SER A 800 19.79 17.38 22.23
N ARG A 801 18.47 17.43 22.06
CA ARG A 801 17.70 16.38 21.36
C ARG A 801 18.12 16.22 19.89
N ARG A 802 18.50 17.30 19.19
CA ARG A 802 18.93 17.23 17.78
C ARG A 802 20.21 16.39 17.61
N TRP A 803 21.17 16.58 18.52
CA TRP A 803 22.45 15.89 18.50
C TRP A 803 22.29 14.41 18.87
N ARG A 804 21.35 14.07 19.75
CA ARG A 804 21.02 12.67 20.05
C ARG A 804 20.38 11.95 18.87
N LEU A 805 19.48 12.60 18.11
CA LEU A 805 18.97 12.03 16.85
C LEU A 805 20.07 11.88 15.80
N ALA A 806 20.95 12.87 15.65
CA ALA A 806 22.09 12.77 14.73
C ALA A 806 23.03 11.59 15.11
N ALA A 807 23.35 11.42 16.39
CA ALA A 807 24.14 10.28 16.87
C ALA A 807 23.44 8.93 16.58
N LEU A 808 22.14 8.80 16.89
CA LEU A 808 21.37 7.58 16.59
C LEU A 808 21.24 7.31 15.08
N ALA A 809 21.23 8.35 14.24
CA ALA A 809 21.24 8.23 12.78
C ALA A 809 22.59 7.81 12.20
N LEU A 810 23.69 8.14 12.89
CA LEU A 810 25.05 7.76 12.50
C LEU A 810 25.41 6.34 12.95
N LEU A 811 24.82 5.81 14.04
CA LEU A 811 25.12 4.45 14.53
C LEU A 811 25.08 3.37 13.43
N PRO A 812 24.05 3.29 12.55
CA PRO A 812 24.04 2.25 11.50
C PRO A 812 25.09 2.46 10.42
N LEU A 813 25.48 3.70 10.12
CA LEU A 813 26.55 4.01 9.16
C LEU A 813 27.93 3.64 9.74
N VAL A 814 28.14 3.91 11.03
CA VAL A 814 29.34 3.48 11.76
C VAL A 814 29.43 1.94 11.79
N VAL A 815 28.34 1.23 12.11
CA VAL A 815 28.34 -0.24 12.09
C VAL A 815 28.53 -0.79 10.69
N ALA A 816 27.91 -0.22 9.65
CA ALA A 816 28.15 -0.63 8.28
C ALA A 816 29.64 -0.49 7.91
N GLY A 817 30.27 0.63 8.27
CA GLY A 817 31.72 0.85 8.07
C GLY A 817 32.62 -0.07 8.90
N LEU A 818 32.16 -0.55 10.07
CA LEU A 818 32.87 -1.53 10.90
C LEU A 818 32.68 -2.98 10.46
N VAL A 819 31.58 -3.31 9.77
CA VAL A 819 31.25 -4.69 9.38
C VAL A 819 31.70 -4.97 7.94
N LEU A 820 31.35 -4.11 6.98
CA LEU A 820 31.57 -4.36 5.54
C LEU A 820 33.03 -4.70 5.16
N PRO A 821 34.08 -4.03 5.69
CA PRO A 821 35.47 -4.33 5.30
C PRO A 821 35.94 -5.74 5.67
N HIS A 822 35.30 -6.40 6.64
CA HIS A 822 35.63 -7.76 7.09
C HIS A 822 34.79 -8.85 6.40
N MET A 823 34.02 -8.50 5.35
CA MET A 823 33.07 -9.40 4.70
C MET A 823 33.47 -9.78 3.26
N THR A 824 34.73 -9.49 2.87
CA THR A 824 35.32 -9.79 1.55
C THR A 824 35.70 -11.28 1.41
N GLY A 825 34.73 -12.17 1.63
CA GLY A 825 34.87 -13.60 1.38
C GLY A 825 34.42 -13.96 -0.04
N SER A 826 35.11 -14.90 -0.69
CA SER A 826 34.82 -15.37 -2.06
C SER A 826 33.36 -15.82 -2.26
N PHE A 827 32.73 -16.37 -1.22
CA PHE A 827 31.31 -16.71 -1.27
C PHE A 827 30.38 -15.48 -1.33
N PHE A 828 30.71 -14.38 -0.64
CA PHE A 828 29.94 -13.13 -0.77
C PHE A 828 30.04 -12.57 -2.19
N GLU A 829 31.24 -12.57 -2.77
CA GLU A 829 31.50 -12.07 -4.13
C GLU A 829 30.75 -12.88 -5.19
N SER A 830 30.84 -14.22 -5.16
CA SER A 830 30.06 -15.08 -6.07
C SER A 830 28.54 -14.87 -5.93
N ARG A 831 28.05 -14.59 -4.71
CA ARG A 831 26.65 -14.28 -4.43
C ARG A 831 26.22 -12.87 -4.87
N ILE A 832 27.16 -11.98 -5.24
CA ILE A 832 26.87 -10.74 -5.98
C ILE A 832 26.96 -10.99 -7.49
N MET A 833 27.99 -11.68 -7.98
CA MET A 833 28.17 -11.96 -9.42
C MET A 833 26.99 -12.74 -10.03
N GLN A 834 26.41 -13.69 -9.29
CA GLN A 834 25.26 -14.49 -9.75
C GLN A 834 23.90 -13.77 -9.61
N LEU A 835 23.84 -12.44 -9.70
CA LEU A 835 22.60 -11.67 -9.50
C LEU A 835 21.58 -11.86 -10.62
N GLU A 836 22.02 -11.93 -11.88
CA GLU A 836 21.14 -12.02 -13.05
C GLU A 836 20.51 -13.42 -13.19
N SER A 837 21.31 -14.49 -13.10
CA SER A 837 20.82 -15.88 -13.24
C SER A 837 19.75 -16.28 -12.20
N ASP A 838 19.91 -15.91 -10.92
CA ASP A 838 18.88 -16.14 -9.87
C ASP A 838 17.61 -15.30 -10.11
N LEU A 839 17.72 -14.12 -10.74
CA LEU A 839 16.56 -13.33 -11.10
C LEU A 839 15.74 -14.03 -12.19
N ASP A 840 16.38 -14.61 -13.20
CA ASP A 840 15.70 -15.34 -14.28
C ASP A 840 15.11 -16.68 -13.79
N SER A 841 15.82 -17.41 -12.92
CA SER A 841 15.24 -18.55 -12.20
C SER A 841 14.01 -18.15 -11.37
N ARG A 842 14.04 -16.99 -10.71
CA ARG A 842 12.86 -16.46 -9.98
C ARG A 842 11.73 -16.04 -10.92
N LYS A 843 12.01 -15.40 -12.06
CA LYS A 843 10.98 -15.10 -13.08
C LYS A 843 10.31 -16.39 -13.58
N ALA A 844 11.07 -17.45 -13.83
CA ALA A 844 10.54 -18.74 -14.26
C ALA A 844 9.64 -19.37 -13.18
N HIS A 845 10.09 -19.38 -11.91
CA HIS A 845 9.25 -19.85 -10.79
C HIS A 845 7.99 -18.98 -10.62
N TRP A 846 8.08 -17.66 -10.75
CA TRP A 846 6.93 -16.76 -10.66
C TRP A 846 5.92 -16.94 -11.80
N ARG A 847 6.37 -17.33 -13.00
CA ARG A 847 5.49 -17.75 -14.12
C ARG A 847 4.79 -19.05 -13.77
N LEU A 848 5.53 -20.08 -13.36
CA LEU A 848 4.96 -21.34 -12.88
C LEU A 848 3.92 -21.13 -11.77
N VAL A 849 4.18 -20.28 -10.79
CA VAL A 849 3.21 -19.92 -9.73
C VAL A 849 1.93 -19.29 -10.29
N MET A 850 2.01 -18.50 -11.36
CA MET A 850 0.85 -17.90 -12.03
C MET A 850 0.07 -18.93 -12.85
N ASP A 851 0.77 -19.86 -13.51
CA ASP A 851 0.19 -20.92 -14.34
C ASP A 851 -0.45 -22.05 -13.50
N LEU A 852 0.10 -22.31 -12.31
CA LEU A 852 -0.45 -23.19 -11.27
C LEU A 852 -1.76 -22.68 -10.64
N ARG A 853 -2.18 -21.45 -10.95
CA ARG A 853 -3.45 -20.89 -10.46
C ARG A 853 -4.56 -21.21 -11.45
N GLY A 854 -5.61 -21.87 -10.98
CA GLY A 854 -6.74 -22.31 -11.81
C GLY A 854 -7.35 -21.19 -12.68
N PRO A 855 -7.78 -21.50 -13.91
CA PRO A 855 -8.38 -20.52 -14.82
C PRO A 855 -9.83 -20.21 -14.41
N GLY A 856 -10.13 -18.94 -14.12
CA GLY A 856 -11.49 -18.51 -13.83
C GLY A 856 -11.61 -17.11 -13.24
N LEU A 857 -12.82 -16.54 -13.29
CA LEU A 857 -13.11 -15.25 -12.65
C LEU A 857 -13.08 -15.38 -11.11
N ARG A 858 -13.45 -16.55 -10.56
CA ARG A 858 -13.38 -16.85 -9.12
C ARG A 858 -11.93 -16.77 -8.64
N GLU A 859 -11.02 -17.46 -9.31
CA GLU A 859 -9.59 -17.52 -9.02
C GLU A 859 -8.89 -16.17 -9.30
N ALA A 860 -9.35 -15.41 -10.29
CA ALA A 860 -8.87 -14.05 -10.53
C ALA A 860 -9.26 -13.07 -9.42
N VAL A 861 -10.48 -13.16 -8.87
CA VAL A 861 -10.98 -12.22 -7.85
C VAL A 861 -10.59 -12.65 -6.44
N PHE A 862 -10.74 -13.92 -6.08
CA PHE A 862 -10.60 -14.46 -4.72
C PHE A 862 -9.41 -15.43 -4.53
N GLY A 863 -8.69 -15.78 -5.61
CA GLY A 863 -7.53 -16.68 -5.56
C GLY A 863 -7.87 -18.16 -5.42
N SER A 864 -6.81 -18.97 -5.31
CA SER A 864 -6.87 -20.44 -5.11
C SER A 864 -7.16 -20.85 -3.67
N GLY A 865 -7.18 -19.91 -2.72
CA GLY A 865 -7.32 -20.15 -1.28
C GLY A 865 -5.99 -20.09 -0.51
N LEU A 866 -6.06 -19.73 0.77
CA LEU A 866 -4.90 -19.68 1.68
C LEU A 866 -4.29 -21.08 1.88
N GLY A 867 -2.97 -21.16 2.04
CA GLY A 867 -2.23 -22.40 2.22
C GLY A 867 -2.23 -23.38 1.04
N ARG A 868 -2.87 -23.07 -0.11
CA ARG A 868 -3.05 -24.00 -1.24
C ARG A 868 -1.88 -24.07 -2.23
N PHE A 869 -0.89 -23.20 -2.13
CA PHE A 869 0.24 -23.21 -3.08
C PHE A 869 1.00 -24.55 -3.13
N PRO A 870 1.36 -25.21 -2.01
CA PRO A 870 2.04 -26.51 -2.06
C PRO A 870 1.20 -27.62 -2.69
N GLN A 871 -0.14 -27.59 -2.55
CA GLN A 871 -1.03 -28.50 -3.29
C GLN A 871 -0.92 -28.30 -4.80
N ALA A 872 -1.08 -27.05 -5.26
CA ALA A 872 -1.05 -26.74 -6.68
C ALA A 872 0.28 -27.16 -7.29
N TYR A 873 1.40 -26.85 -6.62
CA TYR A 873 2.73 -27.29 -7.06
C TYR A 873 2.84 -28.82 -7.10
N ALA A 874 2.37 -29.54 -6.08
CA ALA A 874 2.48 -31.00 -6.00
C ALA A 874 1.74 -31.76 -7.12
N TRP A 875 0.72 -31.16 -7.74
CA TRP A 875 -0.05 -31.77 -8.84
C TRP A 875 0.17 -31.14 -10.22
N GLY A 876 0.67 -29.90 -10.29
CA GLY A 876 0.80 -29.14 -11.53
C GLY A 876 2.23 -28.79 -11.96
N ASN A 877 3.27 -29.20 -11.23
CA ASN A 877 4.65 -28.88 -11.63
C ASN A 877 5.06 -29.68 -12.90
N PRO A 878 5.69 -29.04 -13.90
CA PRO A 878 6.10 -29.72 -15.15
C PRO A 878 7.13 -30.84 -14.99
N GLU A 879 7.86 -30.91 -13.87
CA GLU A 879 8.82 -31.99 -13.60
C GLU A 879 8.14 -33.30 -13.16
N GLY A 880 6.84 -33.28 -12.84
CA GLY A 880 6.08 -34.43 -12.33
C GLY A 880 6.52 -34.91 -10.94
N ARG A 881 7.40 -34.16 -10.25
CA ARG A 881 8.00 -34.57 -8.97
C ARG A 881 7.09 -34.19 -7.81
N SER A 882 6.73 -35.17 -6.99
CA SER A 882 5.95 -34.92 -5.77
C SER A 882 6.84 -34.35 -4.66
N PRO A 883 6.53 -33.19 -4.06
CA PRO A 883 7.32 -32.62 -2.99
C PRO A 883 6.98 -33.29 -1.64
N ALA A 884 8.01 -33.84 -1.00
CA ALA A 884 7.93 -34.60 0.27
C ALA A 884 6.84 -35.70 0.28
N ASN A 885 7.00 -36.69 -0.59
CA ASN A 885 6.09 -37.84 -0.74
C ASN A 885 6.15 -38.82 0.45
N PHE A 886 5.45 -38.53 1.55
CA PHE A 886 5.31 -39.45 2.69
C PHE A 886 3.93 -39.37 3.36
N GLY A 887 3.58 -40.40 4.14
CA GLY A 887 2.38 -40.41 4.96
C GLY A 887 2.28 -41.64 5.88
N TYR A 888 1.41 -41.56 6.88
CA TYR A 888 1.11 -42.63 7.81
C TYR A 888 -0.12 -43.41 7.34
N ALA A 889 0.01 -44.74 7.24
CA ALA A 889 -1.04 -45.64 6.80
C ALA A 889 -1.30 -46.74 7.84
N LYS A 890 -2.55 -47.20 7.97
CA LYS A 890 -2.88 -48.41 8.74
C LYS A 890 -2.87 -49.65 7.84
N ARG A 891 -2.32 -50.76 8.33
CA ARG A 891 -2.43 -52.10 7.70
C ARG A 891 -2.44 -53.17 8.80
N ALA A 892 -3.51 -53.98 8.86
CA ALA A 892 -3.69 -55.03 9.86
C ALA A 892 -3.50 -54.52 11.32
N GLU A 893 -4.27 -53.49 11.69
CA GLU A 893 -4.21 -52.70 12.93
C GLU A 893 -2.90 -51.94 13.23
N GLU A 894 -1.77 -52.34 12.68
CA GLU A 894 -0.50 -51.61 12.79
C GLU A 894 -0.49 -50.32 11.97
N THR A 895 0.32 -49.35 12.38
CA THR A 895 0.60 -48.11 11.63
C THR A 895 1.99 -48.19 11.03
N VAL A 896 2.13 -47.83 9.76
CA VAL A 896 3.41 -47.76 9.04
C VAL A 896 3.64 -46.37 8.47
N LEU A 897 4.91 -45.95 8.42
CA LEU A 897 5.33 -44.77 7.67
C LEU A 897 5.62 -45.21 6.23
N ARG A 898 4.80 -44.72 5.30
CA ARG A 898 5.02 -44.84 3.86
C ARG A 898 5.91 -43.70 3.37
N LEU A 899 6.99 -44.04 2.68
CA LEU A 899 7.98 -43.14 2.12
C LEU A 899 8.15 -43.42 0.62
N GLY A 900 7.52 -42.59 -0.20
CA GLY A 900 7.63 -42.65 -1.65
C GLY A 900 8.78 -41.79 -2.19
N THR A 901 8.83 -41.64 -3.52
CA THR A 901 9.83 -40.84 -4.22
C THR A 901 9.36 -39.43 -4.57
N GLY A 902 10.32 -38.54 -4.79
CA GLY A 902 10.04 -37.13 -5.04
C GLY A 902 11.26 -36.25 -4.80
N ASP A 903 10.99 -34.97 -4.57
CA ASP A 903 12.02 -33.99 -4.20
C ASP A 903 12.68 -34.31 -2.84
N SER A 904 13.96 -33.95 -2.72
CA SER A 904 14.82 -34.16 -1.53
C SER A 904 14.07 -34.18 -0.18
N LEU A 905 13.77 -35.38 0.33
CA LEU A 905 13.01 -35.57 1.56
C LEU A 905 13.84 -36.31 2.59
N PHE A 906 14.11 -35.66 3.71
CA PHE A 906 14.62 -36.31 4.91
C PHE A 906 13.55 -36.28 5.99
N ILE A 907 13.19 -37.43 6.54
CA ILE A 907 12.44 -37.55 7.79
C ILE A 907 13.45 -37.58 8.94
N ASN A 908 13.24 -36.79 9.99
CA ASN A 908 14.23 -36.47 11.01
C ASN A 908 13.66 -36.67 12.43
N GLN A 909 14.52 -37.07 13.37
CA GLN A 909 14.27 -36.95 14.81
C GLN A 909 15.52 -36.46 15.55
N ARG A 910 15.30 -35.60 16.55
CA ARG A 910 16.37 -35.09 17.43
C ARG A 910 16.89 -36.18 18.36
N LEU A 911 18.21 -36.37 18.36
CA LEU A 911 18.88 -37.29 19.28
C LEU A 911 19.38 -36.59 20.54
N SER A 912 19.58 -37.37 21.60
CA SER A 912 20.25 -36.95 22.83
C SER A 912 21.07 -38.13 23.35
N LEU A 913 22.26 -38.30 22.77
CA LEU A 913 23.17 -39.39 23.11
C LEU A 913 23.75 -39.18 24.52
N PRO A 914 23.71 -40.17 25.42
CA PRO A 914 24.28 -40.02 26.77
C PRO A 914 25.81 -39.99 26.74
N HIS A 915 26.42 -40.86 25.93
CA HIS A 915 27.87 -41.07 25.84
C HIS A 915 28.32 -41.12 24.38
N ARG A 916 29.63 -41.02 24.12
CA ARG A 916 30.22 -41.43 22.83
C ARG A 916 30.51 -42.93 22.85
N GLY A 917 30.58 -43.51 21.66
CA GLY A 917 30.80 -44.94 21.44
C GLY A 917 29.89 -45.48 20.34
N ASP A 918 29.64 -46.77 20.39
CA ASP A 918 28.91 -47.53 19.38
C ASP A 918 27.39 -47.57 19.63
N TYR A 919 26.65 -47.54 18.53
CA TYR A 919 25.19 -47.54 18.49
C TYR A 919 24.69 -48.47 17.38
N ILE A 920 23.48 -49.01 17.57
CA ILE A 920 22.84 -49.92 16.61
C ILE A 920 21.46 -49.38 16.25
N VAL A 921 21.18 -49.23 14.95
CA VAL A 921 19.82 -49.02 14.43
C VAL A 921 19.24 -50.36 13.99
N GLU A 922 18.08 -50.73 14.52
CA GLU A 922 17.26 -51.85 14.03
C GLU A 922 16.10 -51.31 13.20
N ILE A 923 15.88 -51.91 12.02
CA ILE A 923 14.92 -51.45 11.02
C ILE A 923 14.02 -52.60 10.56
N THR A 924 12.73 -52.48 10.80
CA THR A 924 11.69 -53.34 10.20
C THR A 924 11.02 -52.55 9.08
N ALA A 925 11.27 -52.94 7.83
CA ALA A 925 10.78 -52.24 6.64
C ALA A 925 10.69 -53.20 5.43
N ARG A 926 9.76 -52.90 4.53
CA ARG A 926 9.65 -53.51 3.20
C ARG A 926 9.69 -52.43 2.11
N ALA A 927 10.07 -52.81 0.90
CA ALA A 927 9.90 -52.00 -0.29
C ALA A 927 8.98 -52.72 -1.29
N ASP A 928 8.29 -51.96 -2.14
CA ASP A 928 7.50 -52.49 -3.25
C ASP A 928 8.38 -53.14 -4.34
N GLN A 929 9.54 -52.55 -4.61
CA GLN A 929 10.60 -53.05 -5.49
C GLN A 929 11.99 -52.88 -4.83
N PRO A 930 13.06 -53.55 -5.30
CA PRO A 930 14.39 -53.48 -4.69
C PRO A 930 14.92 -52.04 -4.52
N SER A 931 15.01 -51.59 -3.26
CA SER A 931 15.15 -50.16 -2.90
C SER A 931 16.27 -49.89 -1.90
N ARG A 932 16.71 -48.64 -1.81
CA ARG A 932 17.76 -48.21 -0.87
C ARG A 932 17.26 -47.13 0.08
N LEU A 933 17.11 -47.51 1.35
CA LEU A 933 16.86 -46.60 2.46
C LEU A 933 18.21 -46.04 2.93
N ALA A 934 18.44 -44.75 2.70
CA ALA A 934 19.62 -44.06 3.22
C ALA A 934 19.35 -43.56 4.65
N LEU A 935 20.33 -43.78 5.52
CA LEU A 935 20.29 -43.51 6.96
C LEU A 935 21.42 -42.55 7.31
N PHE A 936 21.15 -41.58 8.18
CA PHE A 936 22.11 -40.53 8.53
C PHE A 936 22.02 -40.20 10.02
N VAL A 937 23.17 -40.09 10.69
CA VAL A 937 23.29 -39.42 12.00
C VAL A 937 24.21 -38.23 11.82
N CYS A 938 23.63 -37.03 11.86
CA CYS A 938 24.31 -35.80 11.49
C CYS A 938 24.25 -34.71 12.56
N GLU A 939 25.32 -33.92 12.64
CA GLU A 939 25.30 -32.59 13.23
C GLU A 939 24.48 -31.66 12.35
N LYS A 940 23.34 -31.16 12.87
CA LYS A 940 22.35 -30.39 12.09
C LYS A 940 21.60 -29.44 13.00
N HIS A 941 21.56 -28.14 12.67
CA HIS A 941 20.71 -27.21 13.41
C HIS A 941 19.25 -27.31 12.96
N VAL A 942 18.82 -26.61 11.91
CA VAL A 942 17.45 -26.78 11.37
C VAL A 942 17.45 -27.67 10.11
N ARG A 943 18.12 -27.21 9.04
CA ARG A 943 18.10 -27.85 7.71
C ARG A 943 19.45 -28.43 7.30
N HIS A 944 20.51 -27.61 7.27
CA HIS A 944 21.81 -28.02 6.76
C HIS A 944 22.49 -29.05 7.66
N PHE A 945 23.03 -30.10 7.04
CA PHE A 945 23.93 -31.07 7.63
C PHE A 945 25.36 -30.51 7.70
N PHE A 946 26.15 -30.94 8.69
CA PHE A 946 27.55 -30.53 8.85
C PHE A 946 28.49 -31.74 8.76
N THR A 947 28.75 -32.43 9.88
CA THR A 947 29.40 -33.74 9.90
C THR A 947 28.33 -34.82 10.07
N CYS A 948 28.46 -35.92 9.32
CA CYS A 948 27.53 -37.05 9.31
C CYS A 948 28.27 -38.37 9.38
N VAL A 949 27.59 -39.39 9.89
CA VAL A 949 27.86 -40.81 9.61
C VAL A 949 26.61 -41.37 8.92
N ASP A 950 26.78 -42.04 7.77
CA ASP A 950 25.67 -42.53 6.94
C ASP A 950 25.88 -43.96 6.42
N ASP A 951 24.78 -44.61 6.05
CA ASP A 951 24.75 -45.95 5.42
C ASP A 951 23.50 -46.11 4.55
N ARG A 952 23.45 -47.16 3.71
CA ARG A 952 22.38 -47.43 2.75
C ARG A 952 21.92 -48.87 2.83
N VAL A 953 20.89 -49.10 3.64
CA VAL A 953 20.25 -50.41 3.76
C VAL A 953 19.52 -50.73 2.46
N HIS A 954 19.86 -51.87 1.88
CA HIS A 954 19.24 -52.40 0.67
C HIS A 954 18.04 -53.27 1.07
N LEU A 955 16.85 -52.83 0.70
CA LEU A 955 15.58 -53.50 0.96
C LEU A 955 15.19 -54.34 -0.28
N PRO A 956 14.96 -55.65 -0.15
CA PRO A 956 14.49 -56.49 -1.24
C PRO A 956 13.00 -56.30 -1.52
N GLU A 957 12.51 -56.97 -2.56
CA GLU A 957 11.11 -56.91 -3.02
C GLU A 957 10.13 -57.56 -2.03
N ALA A 958 8.91 -56.99 -1.96
CA ALA A 958 7.84 -57.41 -1.06
C ALA A 958 7.44 -58.87 -1.26
N GLY A 959 7.67 -59.69 -0.24
CA GLY A 959 7.46 -61.15 -0.26
C GLY A 959 8.68 -61.91 0.28
N SER A 960 9.85 -61.28 0.21
CA SER A 960 11.00 -61.60 1.07
C SER A 960 10.90 -60.86 2.41
N ASN A 961 11.53 -61.38 3.47
CA ASN A 961 11.33 -60.99 4.87
C ASN A 961 11.45 -59.47 5.14
N GLU A 962 10.55 -58.91 5.97
CA GLU A 962 10.48 -57.46 6.31
C GLU A 962 11.61 -56.95 7.25
N GLY A 963 12.79 -57.57 7.22
CA GLY A 963 13.88 -57.38 8.20
C GLY A 963 13.79 -58.32 9.41
N PRO A 964 14.45 -58.01 10.54
CA PRO A 964 15.14 -56.75 10.83
C PRO A 964 16.47 -56.57 10.08
N TRP A 965 16.74 -55.33 9.67
CA TRP A 965 18.02 -54.88 9.15
C TRP A 965 18.78 -54.13 10.26
N LEU A 966 20.10 -54.31 10.35
CA LEU A 966 20.94 -53.74 11.40
C LEU A 966 22.02 -52.84 10.80
N TRP A 967 22.02 -51.56 11.19
CA TRP A 967 23.14 -50.64 10.94
C TRP A 967 23.89 -50.39 12.24
N ARG A 968 25.21 -50.63 12.25
CA ARG A 968 26.09 -50.32 13.38
C ARG A 968 26.96 -49.12 13.03
N PHE A 969 27.03 -48.14 13.92
CA PHE A 969 27.84 -46.95 13.71
C PHE A 969 28.44 -46.45 15.03
N ASN A 970 29.57 -45.77 14.93
CA ASN A 970 30.27 -45.12 16.04
C ASN A 970 30.03 -43.59 15.99
N THR A 971 30.16 -42.92 17.14
CA THR A 971 29.84 -41.49 17.33
C THR A 971 31.04 -40.61 17.70
N ASP A 972 32.26 -41.11 17.53
CA ASP A 972 33.46 -40.30 17.65
C ASP A 972 33.55 -39.23 16.55
N GLY A 973 34.20 -38.11 16.87
CA GLY A 973 34.15 -36.88 16.06
C GLY A 973 32.81 -36.12 16.12
N LEU A 974 31.68 -36.79 16.35
CA LEU A 974 30.37 -36.15 16.47
C LEU A 974 30.15 -35.47 17.84
N ALA A 975 29.24 -34.49 17.85
CA ALA A 975 28.85 -33.68 19.01
C ALA A 975 30.08 -33.13 19.76
N THR A 976 31.04 -32.61 18.99
CA THR A 976 32.26 -31.95 19.51
C THR A 976 31.96 -30.53 20.00
N GLY A 977 32.93 -29.93 20.69
CA GLY A 977 32.78 -28.65 21.39
C GLY A 977 32.33 -28.78 22.85
N PRO A 978 32.34 -27.66 23.61
CA PRO A 978 31.95 -27.61 25.02
C PRO A 978 30.43 -27.73 25.18
N TRP A 979 29.95 -28.10 26.37
CA TRP A 979 28.53 -28.42 26.63
C TRP A 979 27.53 -27.34 26.16
N PHE A 980 27.89 -26.06 26.21
CA PHE A 980 27.05 -24.93 25.81
C PHE A 980 27.02 -24.67 24.29
N ALA A 981 28.01 -25.17 23.53
CA ALA A 981 28.13 -25.01 22.08
C ALA A 981 28.20 -26.36 21.33
N ARG A 982 27.92 -27.47 22.02
CA ARG A 982 27.85 -28.81 21.42
C ARG A 982 26.79 -28.83 20.32
N ARG A 983 27.21 -29.21 19.12
CA ARG A 983 26.33 -29.32 17.94
C ARG A 983 25.23 -30.36 18.20
N GLN A 984 24.02 -30.04 17.76
CA GLN A 984 22.84 -30.90 17.96
C GLN A 984 22.82 -32.03 16.93
N LEU A 985 22.59 -33.26 17.40
CA LEU A 985 22.51 -34.46 16.56
C LEU A 985 21.08 -34.76 16.13
N THR A 986 20.95 -35.21 14.90
CA THR A 986 19.67 -35.56 14.27
C THR A 986 19.83 -36.87 13.51
N PHE A 987 19.02 -37.87 13.87
CA PHE A 987 18.84 -39.07 13.04
C PHE A 987 17.91 -38.69 11.89
N SER A 988 18.30 -39.06 10.67
CA SER A 988 17.54 -38.76 9.45
C SER A 988 17.51 -39.97 8.53
N PHE A 989 16.44 -40.13 7.75
CA PHE A 989 16.38 -41.14 6.69
C PHE A 989 15.62 -40.66 5.46
N ALA A 990 15.93 -41.25 4.31
CA ALA A 990 15.38 -40.91 2.99
C ALA A 990 15.32 -42.13 2.06
N ASN A 991 14.32 -42.19 1.18
CA ASN A 991 14.33 -43.12 0.05
C ASN A 991 15.29 -42.59 -1.04
N THR A 992 16.15 -43.44 -1.58
CA THR A 992 17.16 -43.10 -2.61
C THR A 992 17.11 -44.00 -3.86
N THR A 993 16.02 -44.74 -4.04
CA THR A 993 15.68 -45.44 -5.29
C THR A 993 14.50 -44.74 -5.94
N ASN A 994 14.60 -44.38 -7.21
CA ASN A 994 13.51 -43.73 -7.95
C ASN A 994 12.28 -44.65 -8.09
N ASP A 995 11.11 -44.04 -8.22
CA ASP A 995 9.80 -44.65 -8.45
C ASP A 995 9.43 -45.85 -7.54
N SER A 996 9.89 -45.81 -6.28
CA SER A 996 9.64 -46.86 -5.27
C SER A 996 8.92 -46.34 -4.02
N ILE A 997 8.32 -47.27 -3.27
CA ILE A 997 7.57 -47.03 -2.04
C ILE A 997 8.12 -47.94 -0.94
N ILE A 998 8.71 -47.33 0.08
CA ILE A 998 9.18 -48.02 1.29
C ILE A 998 8.11 -47.87 2.38
N ASP A 999 7.59 -48.98 2.90
CA ASP A 999 6.77 -49.00 4.11
C ASP A 999 7.66 -49.37 5.30
N ILE A 1000 7.94 -48.40 6.18
CA ILE A 1000 8.71 -48.59 7.41
C ILE A 1000 7.73 -48.89 8.55
N LYS A 1001 7.90 -50.07 9.16
CA LYS A 1001 7.09 -50.54 10.30
C LYS A 1001 7.70 -50.16 11.64
N ARG A 1002 9.03 -50.28 11.79
CA ARG A 1002 9.72 -49.92 13.04
C ARG A 1002 11.14 -49.43 12.79
N LEU A 1003 11.54 -48.42 13.56
CA LEU A 1003 12.91 -47.97 13.76
C LEU A 1003 13.22 -47.96 15.27
N SER A 1004 14.35 -48.56 15.65
CA SER A 1004 14.89 -48.53 17.02
C SER A 1004 16.35 -48.08 16.98
N LEU A 1005 16.79 -47.26 17.92
CA LEU A 1005 18.19 -46.84 18.07
C LEU A 1005 18.67 -47.20 19.47
N MET A 1006 19.45 -48.26 19.56
CA MET A 1006 19.99 -48.76 20.82
C MET A 1006 21.40 -48.23 21.07
N SER A 1007 21.61 -47.74 22.30
CA SER A 1007 22.93 -47.52 22.89
C SER A 1007 23.58 -48.84 23.31
N SER A 1008 24.90 -48.86 23.50
CA SER A 1008 25.67 -49.92 24.18
C SER A 1008 24.97 -50.48 25.41
N ASP A 1009 24.32 -49.62 26.17
CA ASP A 1009 23.68 -49.91 27.45
C ASP A 1009 22.27 -50.54 27.28
N GLY A 1010 21.94 -51.02 26.08
CA GLY A 1010 20.62 -51.57 25.72
C GLY A 1010 19.48 -50.54 25.65
N ARG A 1011 19.81 -49.25 25.76
CA ARG A 1011 18.84 -48.17 25.95
C ARG A 1011 18.35 -47.62 24.61
N GLU A 1012 17.04 -47.70 24.37
CA GLU A 1012 16.35 -47.05 23.24
C GLU A 1012 16.46 -45.52 23.34
N LEU A 1013 16.66 -44.88 22.19
CA LEU A 1013 16.85 -43.43 22.06
C LEU A 1013 15.83 -42.78 21.11
N LEU A 1014 15.22 -43.53 20.18
CA LEU A 1014 14.12 -43.04 19.37
C LEU A 1014 12.79 -43.07 20.15
N ARG A 1015 11.90 -42.15 19.80
CA ARG A 1015 10.55 -42.02 20.35
C ARG A 1015 9.55 -42.17 19.23
N ASN A 1016 8.49 -42.94 19.46
CA ASN A 1016 7.45 -43.20 18.43
C ASN A 1016 8.08 -43.77 17.13
N GLY A 1017 9.08 -44.65 17.26
CA GLY A 1017 9.73 -45.34 16.14
C GLY A 1017 8.90 -46.48 15.54
N ASP A 1018 7.80 -46.82 16.21
CA ASP A 1018 6.68 -47.68 15.80
C ASP A 1018 5.55 -46.89 15.10
N PHE A 1019 5.68 -45.56 15.01
CA PHE A 1019 4.72 -44.63 14.37
C PHE A 1019 3.26 -44.71 14.86
N SER A 1020 2.97 -45.38 15.98
CA SER A 1020 1.62 -45.50 16.56
C SER A 1020 0.97 -44.15 16.93
N GLN A 1021 1.77 -43.10 17.08
CA GLN A 1021 1.34 -41.72 17.34
C GLN A 1021 1.56 -40.81 16.11
N GLY A 1022 1.62 -41.39 14.90
CA GLY A 1022 1.83 -40.69 13.64
C GLY A 1022 3.16 -39.93 13.62
N GLY A 1023 3.12 -38.66 13.20
CA GLY A 1023 4.31 -37.79 13.13
C GLY A 1023 4.84 -37.24 14.47
N ARG A 1024 4.38 -37.72 15.64
CA ARG A 1024 4.89 -37.21 16.94
C ARG A 1024 6.40 -37.44 17.08
N TYR A 1025 7.13 -36.40 17.47
CA TYR A 1025 8.61 -36.35 17.54
C TYR A 1025 9.36 -36.43 16.20
N TRP A 1026 8.68 -36.69 15.08
CA TRP A 1026 9.27 -36.73 13.74
C TRP A 1026 9.01 -35.42 12.99
N TYR A 1027 9.99 -34.91 12.26
CA TYR A 1027 9.82 -33.73 11.40
C TYR A 1027 10.51 -33.93 10.06
N PHE A 1028 9.98 -33.36 8.98
CA PHE A 1028 10.63 -33.44 7.67
C PHE A 1028 11.51 -32.21 7.40
N SER A 1029 12.47 -32.35 6.49
CA SER A 1029 13.28 -31.24 5.96
C SER A 1029 13.65 -31.51 4.51
N THR A 1030 13.77 -30.45 3.71
CA THR A 1030 14.03 -30.55 2.27
C THR A 1030 15.00 -29.48 1.80
N ASP A 1031 15.78 -29.79 0.77
CA ASP A 1031 16.71 -28.84 0.20
C ASP A 1031 16.08 -27.99 -0.93
N HIS A 1032 15.01 -28.46 -1.58
CA HIS A 1032 14.29 -27.71 -2.60
C HIS A 1032 13.15 -26.86 -1.99
N LEU A 1033 13.23 -25.54 -2.12
CA LEU A 1033 12.33 -24.59 -1.44
C LEU A 1033 11.14 -24.10 -2.29
N TRP A 1034 11.25 -24.18 -3.62
CA TRP A 1034 10.20 -23.74 -4.57
C TRP A 1034 8.86 -24.47 -4.43
N PRO A 1035 8.77 -25.78 -4.08
CA PRO A 1035 7.48 -26.44 -3.92
C PRO A 1035 6.63 -25.89 -2.75
N TRP A 1036 7.24 -25.13 -1.84
CA TRP A 1036 6.62 -24.71 -0.59
C TRP A 1036 6.24 -23.22 -0.56
N ARG A 1037 6.84 -22.39 -1.42
CA ARG A 1037 6.79 -20.93 -1.38
C ARG A 1037 6.80 -20.34 -2.79
N THR A 1038 6.02 -19.27 -3.00
CA THR A 1038 6.04 -18.49 -4.25
C THR A 1038 7.32 -17.65 -4.43
N GLU A 1039 8.15 -17.52 -3.40
CA GLU A 1039 9.32 -16.63 -3.34
C GLU A 1039 9.03 -15.15 -3.67
N ASN A 1040 7.78 -14.69 -3.49
CA ASN A 1040 7.39 -13.28 -3.56
C ASN A 1040 6.08 -13.07 -2.77
N GLN A 1041 6.07 -12.10 -1.85
CA GLN A 1041 4.98 -11.89 -0.91
C GLN A 1041 3.68 -11.38 -1.56
N TRP A 1042 3.79 -10.53 -2.58
CA TRP A 1042 2.62 -10.03 -3.32
C TRP A 1042 2.02 -11.12 -4.20
N LEU A 1043 2.88 -11.96 -4.80
CA LEU A 1043 2.47 -13.13 -5.55
C LEU A 1043 1.82 -14.20 -4.65
N GLU A 1044 2.30 -14.38 -3.43
CA GLU A 1044 1.66 -15.26 -2.43
C GLU A 1044 0.24 -14.77 -2.08
N VAL A 1045 0.08 -13.47 -1.79
CA VAL A 1045 -1.24 -12.87 -1.53
C VAL A 1045 -2.14 -12.94 -2.76
N PHE A 1046 -1.61 -12.75 -3.97
CA PHE A 1046 -2.38 -12.83 -5.21
C PHE A 1046 -2.80 -14.26 -5.56
N PHE A 1047 -1.92 -15.24 -5.37
CA PHE A 1047 -2.23 -16.66 -5.57
C PHE A 1047 -3.32 -17.12 -4.60
N ALA A 1048 -3.16 -16.80 -3.31
CA ALA A 1048 -4.12 -17.22 -2.29
C ALA A 1048 -5.46 -16.45 -2.37
N GLN A 1049 -5.43 -15.14 -2.57
CA GLN A 1049 -6.57 -14.24 -2.36
C GLN A 1049 -7.01 -13.42 -3.59
N GLY A 1050 -6.37 -13.60 -4.75
CA GLY A 1050 -6.71 -12.92 -6.01
C GLY A 1050 -6.52 -11.40 -5.98
N TRP A 1051 -7.15 -10.70 -6.92
CA TRP A 1051 -7.14 -9.25 -6.99
C TRP A 1051 -7.76 -8.58 -5.76
N LEU A 1052 -8.78 -9.18 -5.14
CA LEU A 1052 -9.41 -8.62 -3.93
C LEU A 1052 -8.39 -8.54 -2.78
N GLY A 1053 -7.66 -9.62 -2.52
CA GLY A 1053 -6.64 -9.65 -1.48
C GLY A 1053 -5.43 -8.79 -1.81
N LEU A 1054 -4.92 -8.86 -3.04
CA LEU A 1054 -3.76 -8.06 -3.46
C LEU A 1054 -4.04 -6.55 -3.33
N LEU A 1055 -5.17 -6.07 -3.86
CA LEU A 1055 -5.51 -4.64 -3.82
C LEU A 1055 -5.84 -4.17 -2.40
N SER A 1056 -6.51 -4.99 -1.58
CA SER A 1056 -6.82 -4.62 -0.19
C SER A 1056 -5.59 -4.70 0.73
N PHE A 1057 -4.67 -5.63 0.50
CA PHE A 1057 -3.35 -5.68 1.16
C PHE A 1057 -2.49 -4.45 0.83
N ILE A 1058 -2.41 -4.09 -0.45
CA ILE A 1058 -1.72 -2.87 -0.90
C ILE A 1058 -2.38 -1.64 -0.26
N ALA A 1059 -3.70 -1.53 -0.27
CA ALA A 1059 -4.41 -0.41 0.36
C ALA A 1059 -4.16 -0.33 1.89
N LEU A 1060 -4.20 -1.47 2.59
CA LEU A 1060 -3.98 -1.54 4.04
C LEU A 1060 -2.56 -1.12 4.43
N THR A 1061 -1.55 -1.71 3.78
CA THR A 1061 -0.14 -1.38 4.02
C THR A 1061 0.17 0.06 3.62
N LEU A 1062 -0.22 0.49 2.41
CA LEU A 1062 -0.02 1.86 1.91
C LEU A 1062 -0.70 2.91 2.79
N PHE A 1063 -1.96 2.73 3.20
CA PHE A 1063 -2.64 3.72 4.05
C PHE A 1063 -2.06 3.78 5.46
N GLY A 1064 -1.61 2.65 6.03
CA GLY A 1064 -0.90 2.63 7.31
C GLY A 1064 0.48 3.30 7.23
N MET A 1065 1.29 2.94 6.25
CA MET A 1065 2.61 3.53 6.01
C MET A 1065 2.51 5.02 5.66
N LEU A 1066 1.57 5.44 4.82
CA LEU A 1066 1.27 6.86 4.57
C LEU A 1066 0.67 7.57 5.79
N ALA A 1067 0.20 6.86 6.82
CA ALA A 1067 -0.09 7.48 8.11
C ALA A 1067 1.24 7.79 8.82
N LEU A 1068 2.08 6.77 9.03
CA LEU A 1068 3.35 6.88 9.75
C LEU A 1068 4.33 7.87 9.08
N LEU A 1069 4.49 7.83 7.76
CA LEU A 1069 5.31 8.78 6.98
C LEU A 1069 4.90 10.25 7.20
N ARG A 1070 3.59 10.53 7.26
CA ARG A 1070 3.03 11.87 7.57
C ARG A 1070 3.26 12.29 9.04
N SER A 1071 3.93 11.48 9.85
CA SER A 1071 4.44 11.78 11.20
C SER A 1071 5.96 11.86 11.20
N ALA A 1072 6.64 10.88 10.60
CA ALA A 1072 8.09 10.82 10.45
C ALA A 1072 8.63 12.11 9.77
N ALA A 1073 8.00 12.54 8.67
CA ALA A 1073 8.32 13.79 7.97
C ALA A 1073 8.00 15.08 8.77
N ARG A 1074 7.42 14.96 9.97
CA ARG A 1074 7.23 16.05 10.95
C ARG A 1074 8.17 15.94 12.16
N GLY A 1075 9.11 15.00 12.13
CA GLY A 1075 10.10 14.76 13.18
C GLY A 1075 9.66 13.82 14.32
N VAL A 1076 8.60 13.04 14.14
CA VAL A 1076 8.19 12.00 15.11
C VAL A 1076 8.99 10.73 14.85
N PHE A 1077 10.08 10.54 15.59
CA PHE A 1077 11.02 9.42 15.41
C PHE A 1077 10.37 8.04 15.65
N ASP A 1078 9.49 7.91 16.65
CA ASP A 1078 8.69 6.70 16.92
C ASP A 1078 8.00 6.18 15.65
N ASP A 1079 7.32 7.07 14.92
CA ASP A 1079 6.58 6.75 13.70
C ASP A 1079 7.53 6.50 12.50
N ALA A 1080 8.79 6.92 12.57
CA ALA A 1080 9.82 6.59 11.58
C ALA A 1080 10.37 5.17 11.79
N CYS A 1081 10.64 4.76 13.04
CA CYS A 1081 11.06 3.38 13.35
C CYS A 1081 9.97 2.36 13.00
N LEU A 1082 8.70 2.68 13.28
CA LEU A 1082 7.56 1.84 12.89
C LEU A 1082 7.43 1.74 11.36
N LEU A 1083 7.62 2.86 10.64
CA LEU A 1083 7.63 2.85 9.17
C LEU A 1083 8.80 2.02 8.61
N ALA A 1084 9.98 2.10 9.22
CA ALA A 1084 11.17 1.35 8.81
C ALA A 1084 10.98 -0.17 8.97
N ALA A 1085 10.37 -0.62 10.07
CA ALA A 1085 10.08 -2.04 10.29
C ALA A 1085 9.16 -2.60 9.21
N LEU A 1086 8.10 -1.87 8.87
CA LEU A 1086 7.13 -2.25 7.83
C LEU A 1086 7.76 -2.20 6.43
N ALA A 1087 8.47 -1.12 6.10
CA ALA A 1087 9.12 -0.92 4.80
C ALA A 1087 10.22 -1.97 4.54
N GLY A 1088 11.08 -2.23 5.54
CA GLY A 1088 12.12 -3.25 5.46
C GLY A 1088 11.54 -4.65 5.29
N THR A 1089 10.52 -5.02 6.08
CA THR A 1089 9.84 -6.32 5.94
C THR A 1089 9.25 -6.53 4.55
N LEU A 1090 8.55 -5.52 4.02
CA LEU A 1090 7.99 -5.59 2.66
C LEU A 1090 9.08 -5.65 1.59
N ALA A 1091 10.23 -4.98 1.78
CA ALA A 1091 11.35 -5.07 0.88
C ALA A 1091 12.03 -6.46 0.86
N VAL A 1092 12.06 -7.19 1.99
CA VAL A 1092 12.39 -8.65 1.98
C VAL A 1092 11.36 -9.41 1.15
N GLY A 1093 10.08 -9.07 1.28
CA GLY A 1093 8.96 -9.67 0.56
C GLY A 1093 9.00 -9.56 -0.97
N VAL A 1094 9.89 -8.76 -1.57
CA VAL A 1094 10.03 -8.65 -3.04
C VAL A 1094 10.62 -9.92 -3.64
N PHE A 1095 11.48 -10.62 -2.88
CA PHE A 1095 12.21 -11.80 -3.33
C PHE A 1095 12.02 -13.01 -2.42
N SER A 1096 11.04 -12.99 -1.50
CA SER A 1096 10.73 -14.11 -0.61
C SER A 1096 9.28 -14.07 -0.11
N ALA A 1097 8.75 -15.23 0.28
CA ALA A 1097 7.49 -15.34 1.03
C ALA A 1097 7.76 -15.22 2.55
N VAL A 1098 7.33 -14.12 3.17
CA VAL A 1098 7.63 -13.78 4.58
C VAL A 1098 6.49 -14.23 5.51
N PHE A 1099 5.24 -14.02 5.12
CA PHE A 1099 4.06 -14.33 5.92
C PHE A 1099 3.68 -15.82 5.93
N TRP A 1100 4.32 -16.62 5.06
CA TRP A 1100 4.42 -18.06 5.22
C TRP A 1100 4.80 -18.48 6.65
N SER A 1101 5.63 -17.68 7.34
CA SER A 1101 5.79 -17.78 8.80
C SER A 1101 4.64 -17.04 9.50
N PRO A 1102 3.71 -17.76 10.18
CA PRO A 1102 2.58 -17.11 10.83
C PRO A 1102 3.03 -16.21 12.00
N ARG A 1103 4.22 -16.48 12.55
CA ARG A 1103 4.87 -15.72 13.62
C ARG A 1103 5.30 -14.32 13.15
N LEU A 1104 5.79 -14.21 11.92
CA LEU A 1104 6.18 -12.93 11.32
C LEU A 1104 4.97 -12.16 10.78
N SER A 1105 3.99 -12.87 10.21
CA SER A 1105 2.66 -12.32 9.88
C SER A 1105 2.03 -11.64 11.11
N LEU A 1106 1.98 -12.35 12.25
CA LEU A 1106 1.50 -11.83 13.53
C LEU A 1106 2.18 -10.51 13.94
N LEU A 1107 3.52 -10.47 13.96
CA LEU A 1107 4.24 -9.25 14.35
C LEU A 1107 4.04 -8.11 13.35
N PHE A 1108 4.09 -8.37 12.04
CA PHE A 1108 3.90 -7.35 11.01
C PHE A 1108 2.55 -6.63 11.16
N TYR A 1109 1.46 -7.39 11.30
CA TYR A 1109 0.12 -6.81 11.47
C TYR A 1109 -0.04 -6.12 12.84
N LEU A 1110 0.55 -6.64 13.92
CA LEU A 1110 0.57 -5.95 15.22
C LEU A 1110 1.31 -4.60 15.14
N ILE A 1111 2.49 -4.55 14.51
CA ILE A 1111 3.27 -3.31 14.31
C ILE A 1111 2.46 -2.27 13.53
N LEU A 1112 1.82 -2.70 12.44
CA LEU A 1112 0.98 -1.85 11.60
C LEU A 1112 -0.19 -1.25 12.39
N LEU A 1113 -0.95 -2.09 13.10
CA LEU A 1113 -2.16 -1.69 13.81
C LEU A 1113 -1.86 -0.86 15.06
N LEU A 1114 -0.88 -1.27 15.88
CA LEU A 1114 -0.43 -0.50 17.06
C LEU A 1114 0.11 0.87 16.68
N GLY A 1115 0.98 0.94 15.67
CA GLY A 1115 1.58 2.20 15.22
C GLY A 1115 0.55 3.20 14.68
N VAL A 1116 -0.39 2.73 13.86
CA VAL A 1116 -1.47 3.57 13.33
C VAL A 1116 -2.42 4.02 14.45
N ALA A 1117 -2.77 3.15 15.40
CA ALA A 1117 -3.66 3.48 16.51
C ALA A 1117 -3.01 4.46 17.52
N ALA A 1118 -1.76 4.24 17.92
CA ALA A 1118 -1.01 5.17 18.79
C ALA A 1118 -0.92 6.57 18.16
N ARG A 1119 -0.60 6.65 16.86
CA ARG A 1119 -0.59 7.90 16.11
C ARG A 1119 -1.99 8.55 16.01
N TYR A 1120 -3.05 7.76 15.91
CA TYR A 1120 -4.43 8.29 15.85
C TYR A 1120 -4.84 8.89 17.20
N ALA A 1121 -4.56 8.21 18.31
CA ALA A 1121 -4.77 8.72 19.67
C ALA A 1121 -4.01 10.04 19.90
N ARG A 1122 -2.72 10.11 19.54
CA ARG A 1122 -1.91 11.34 19.59
C ARG A 1122 -2.54 12.54 18.90
N ARG A 1123 -3.34 12.33 17.85
CA ARG A 1123 -3.98 13.40 17.05
C ARG A 1123 -5.31 13.89 17.60
N HIS A 1124 -6.02 13.08 18.38
CA HIS A 1124 -7.26 13.49 19.04
C HIS A 1124 -6.99 14.17 20.38
N ASN A 1125 -6.02 13.69 21.17
CA ASN A 1125 -5.61 14.31 22.43
C ASN A 1125 -4.88 15.68 22.25
N GLN A 1126 -4.77 16.17 21.01
CA GLN A 1126 -4.17 17.47 20.64
C GLN A 1126 -5.18 18.41 19.94
N ARG A 1127 -6.49 18.16 20.07
CA ARG A 1127 -7.56 18.89 19.39
C ARG A 1127 -8.58 19.47 20.38
#